data_AF-A0A7Y2DXM5-F1
#
_entry.id   AF-A0A7Y2DXM5-F1
#
_cell.length_a   1.000
_cell.length_b   1.000
_cell.length_c   1.000
_cell.angle_alpha   90.00
_cell.angle_beta   90.00
_cell.angle_gamma   90.00
#
_symmetry.space_group_name_H-M   'P 1'
#
loop_
_entity.id
_entity.type
_entity.pdbx_description
1 polymer ?
#
loop_
_entity_poly.entity_id
_entity_poly.type
_entity_poly.pdbx_seq_one_letter_code
_entity_poly.pdbx_strand_id
1 'polypeptide(L)'
;MKEDLVALAVKKLVENMLRKLLLLIAFVSIGLNAQSQIVVGGTELELDYNNPREFKIGGITVSGIRYLDEEVLKTISGLRVGQTIKVPGDELAGAVRKLWKQGLLSDVAIRITNIQADVIFFDLMLTERPRLSRFAFSGVKKSEADKLRDKVDLVKGKVITENLKRTTTTRIKQYYIDKGYLNVEVGLVVETDTTIQNSELFRYTIKKKNRVKINEIFIEGNKELSDGKIKRKMKDTKTKKWYRIFKASKYIDENFEKDQDNIIAHYNAKGFRDARIASSDMKVHDKKTVNLYMTIAEGNKYYFRDINWLGNTKYTSEQLTALMGIKRGEIYNQDRLDRALFMSQNGTDITSLYMDDGYLFFNMQPYEVLVEGDSIDLEIRITEGKQARVNRVTVIGNTKTNDKVIMREIRTKPGKLFSRSDIIRSQRELAQLGYFNNEALGVNPKPNPDNGTVDIEYVVEERPSDQVELSGGYGAGQFVGTLGLSFNNFSAKNFFKKGTWRPLPAGDGQRLSLRAQSNGRQFQSYNVSFSEPWLGGKKPISFTVSAYTSIQSNGLKRGDDNRQSITINGLSVSLGKRLRVPDDFFSIYSTVSYQHYTLQNYNNTFLFSDGEANNLSFTQSLSRNSVDDPLYPRRGSSFSTSVQFTPPFSLFDVNDFT
;
A
#
# COMPACT_ATOMS: atom_id res chain seq x y z
N MET A 1 49.68 -59.41 48.32
CA MET A 1 48.61 -59.36 49.34
C MET A 1 47.63 -58.17 49.22
N LYS A 2 47.68 -57.35 48.14
CA LYS A 2 46.70 -56.28 47.87
C LYS A 2 45.86 -56.49 46.60
N GLU A 3 46.24 -57.40 45.71
CA GLU A 3 45.47 -57.72 44.48
C GLU A 3 44.37 -58.77 44.71
N ASP A 4 44.60 -59.78 45.56
CA ASP A 4 43.57 -60.79 45.89
C ASP A 4 42.37 -60.21 46.68
N LEU A 5 42.59 -59.14 47.44
CA LEU A 5 41.55 -58.46 48.19
C LEU A 5 40.60 -57.65 47.29
N VAL A 6 41.09 -57.15 46.15
CA VAL A 6 40.28 -56.40 45.18
C VAL A 6 39.47 -57.36 44.30
N ALA A 7 40.07 -58.49 43.88
CA ALA A 7 39.34 -59.52 43.14
C ALA A 7 38.21 -60.15 43.97
N LEU A 8 38.45 -60.40 45.27
CA LEU A 8 37.42 -60.91 46.19
C LEU A 8 36.32 -59.88 46.47
N ALA A 9 36.66 -58.59 46.55
CA ALA A 9 35.69 -57.51 46.74
C ALA A 9 34.80 -57.31 45.50
N VAL A 10 35.37 -57.35 44.29
CA VAL A 10 34.60 -57.23 43.03
C VAL A 10 33.71 -58.45 42.82
N LYS A 11 34.19 -59.67 43.12
CA LYS A 11 33.38 -60.89 43.03
C LYS A 11 32.21 -60.86 44.01
N LYS A 12 32.44 -60.44 45.26
CA LYS A 12 31.35 -60.22 46.24
C LYS A 12 30.39 -59.12 45.81
N LEU A 13 30.85 -58.06 45.15
CA LEU A 13 29.98 -56.97 44.70
C LEU A 13 29.08 -57.40 43.54
N VAL A 14 29.63 -58.14 42.57
CA VAL A 14 28.89 -58.70 41.42
C VAL A 14 27.90 -59.76 41.89
N GLU A 15 28.29 -60.65 42.81
CA GLU A 15 27.42 -61.68 43.36
C GLU A 15 26.27 -61.09 44.21
N ASN A 16 26.54 -59.99 44.93
CA ASN A 16 25.53 -59.26 45.69
C ASN A 16 24.61 -58.42 44.78
N MET A 17 25.11 -57.89 43.65
CA MET A 17 24.25 -57.27 42.63
C MET A 17 23.40 -58.31 41.89
N LEU A 18 23.94 -59.48 41.57
CA LEU A 18 23.20 -60.55 40.90
C LEU A 18 22.11 -61.14 41.81
N ARG A 19 22.40 -61.30 43.12
CA ARG A 19 21.39 -61.67 44.13
C ARG A 19 20.32 -60.60 44.29
N LYS A 20 20.68 -59.31 44.27
CA LYS A 20 19.70 -58.21 44.32
C LYS A 20 18.86 -58.12 43.05
N LEU A 21 19.44 -58.40 41.88
CA LEU A 21 18.72 -58.45 40.61
C LEU A 21 17.77 -59.66 40.53
N LEU A 22 18.20 -60.84 41.01
CA LEU A 22 17.36 -62.04 41.11
C LEU A 22 16.26 -61.88 42.19
N LEU A 23 16.53 -61.20 43.30
CA LEU A 23 15.51 -60.83 44.29
C LEU A 23 14.54 -59.78 43.76
N LEU A 24 14.98 -58.83 42.92
CA LEU A 24 14.12 -57.86 42.27
C LEU A 24 13.21 -58.53 41.20
N ILE A 25 13.75 -59.48 40.43
CA ILE A 25 12.98 -60.27 39.47
C ILE A 25 11.99 -61.18 40.21
N ALA A 26 12.39 -61.80 41.34
CA ALA A 26 11.50 -62.60 42.18
C ALA A 26 10.40 -61.78 42.87
N PHE A 27 10.67 -60.52 43.25
CA PHE A 27 9.67 -59.59 43.81
C PHE A 27 8.69 -59.05 42.75
N VAL A 28 9.10 -59.00 41.48
CA VAL A 28 8.21 -58.63 40.37
C VAL A 28 7.34 -59.83 39.93
N SER A 29 7.77 -61.07 40.18
CA SER A 29 7.00 -62.28 39.83
C SER A 29 6.11 -62.84 40.96
N ILE A 30 6.10 -62.26 42.16
CA ILE A 30 5.22 -62.67 43.27
C ILE A 30 4.44 -61.45 43.76
N GLY A 31 3.57 -60.98 42.89
CA GLY A 31 2.55 -59.97 43.15
C GLY A 31 1.19 -60.40 42.58
N LEU A 32 0.95 -61.71 42.48
CA LEU A 32 -0.40 -62.26 42.29
C LEU A 32 -1.14 -62.16 43.64
N ASN A 33 -1.56 -60.94 43.99
CA ASN A 33 -2.72 -60.81 44.84
C ASN A 33 -3.91 -61.24 43.99
N ALA A 34 -4.40 -62.45 44.27
CA ALA A 34 -5.76 -62.84 44.00
C ALA A 34 -6.68 -61.87 44.74
N GLN A 35 -7.03 -60.75 44.12
CA GLN A 35 -8.32 -60.15 44.36
C GLN A 35 -9.33 -61.05 43.67
N SER A 36 -9.99 -61.90 44.45
CA SER A 36 -11.28 -62.42 44.05
C SER A 36 -12.19 -61.21 43.81
N GLN A 37 -12.31 -60.79 42.56
CA GLN A 37 -13.45 -60.02 42.17
C GLN A 37 -14.60 -61.02 42.13
N ILE A 38 -15.56 -60.83 43.03
CA ILE A 38 -16.89 -61.41 42.85
C ILE A 38 -17.37 -60.84 41.51
N VAL A 39 -17.19 -61.61 40.43
CA VAL A 39 -17.80 -61.32 39.14
C VAL A 39 -19.27 -61.65 39.29
N VAL A 40 -20.04 -60.65 39.72
CA VAL A 40 -21.45 -60.62 39.42
C VAL A 40 -21.55 -60.33 37.92
N GLY A 41 -21.99 -61.33 37.16
CA GLY A 41 -22.17 -61.39 35.71
C GLY A 41 -22.00 -60.10 34.91
N GLY A 42 -20.95 -60.07 34.08
CA GLY A 42 -20.81 -59.15 32.96
C GLY A 42 -20.02 -59.85 31.87
N THR A 43 -20.70 -60.24 30.80
CA THR A 43 -20.11 -60.79 29.56
C THR A 43 -19.10 -59.80 28.98
N GLU A 44 -17.80 -60.14 28.98
CA GLU A 44 -16.80 -59.44 28.18
C GLU A 44 -17.13 -59.70 26.70
N LEU A 45 -17.49 -58.64 25.97
CA LEU A 45 -17.87 -58.75 24.58
C LEU A 45 -16.61 -58.74 23.71
N GLU A 46 -16.23 -59.88 23.14
CA GLU A 46 -15.25 -59.91 22.05
C GLU A 46 -15.86 -59.19 20.83
N LEU A 47 -15.36 -58.00 20.54
CA LEU A 47 -15.80 -57.18 19.40
C LEU A 47 -15.22 -57.75 18.10
N ASP A 48 -16.00 -58.59 17.41
CA ASP A 48 -15.68 -59.04 16.05
C ASP A 48 -16.18 -58.03 15.02
N TYR A 49 -15.25 -57.28 14.41
CA TYR A 49 -15.54 -56.29 13.38
C TYR A 49 -16.09 -56.89 12.07
N ASN A 50 -15.96 -58.20 11.86
CA ASN A 50 -16.50 -58.89 10.68
C ASN A 50 -17.97 -59.31 10.86
N ASN A 51 -18.47 -59.36 12.10
CA ASN A 51 -19.83 -59.81 12.44
C ASN A 51 -20.53 -58.84 13.41
N PRO A 52 -20.92 -57.64 12.95
CA PRO A 52 -21.57 -56.63 13.80
C PRO A 52 -22.95 -57.09 14.27
N ARG A 53 -23.20 -56.99 15.59
CA ARG A 53 -24.49 -57.34 16.20
C ARG A 53 -25.34 -56.09 16.44
N GLU A 54 -26.66 -56.25 16.35
CA GLU A 54 -27.62 -55.17 16.60
C GLU A 54 -27.95 -55.09 18.08
N PHE A 55 -27.82 -53.89 18.65
CA PHE A 55 -28.16 -53.58 20.02
C PHE A 55 -29.07 -52.35 20.08
N LYS A 56 -29.99 -52.33 21.03
CA LYS A 56 -30.79 -51.16 21.39
C LYS A 56 -30.07 -50.36 22.46
N ILE A 57 -29.94 -49.06 22.29
CA ILE A 57 -29.27 -48.20 23.29
C ILE A 57 -30.16 -48.05 24.52
N GLY A 58 -29.71 -48.55 25.67
CA GLY A 58 -30.40 -48.45 26.96
C GLY A 58 -30.11 -47.18 27.74
N GLY A 59 -28.93 -46.59 27.54
CA GLY A 59 -28.51 -45.36 28.23
C GLY A 59 -27.18 -44.83 27.72
N ILE A 60 -27.00 -43.51 27.83
CA ILE A 60 -25.77 -42.81 27.43
C ILE A 60 -25.36 -41.89 28.58
N THR A 61 -24.20 -42.14 29.17
CA THR A 61 -23.54 -41.25 30.14
C THR A 61 -22.43 -40.46 29.47
N VAL A 62 -22.06 -39.32 30.06
CA VAL A 62 -20.94 -38.52 29.61
C VAL A 62 -19.98 -38.34 30.77
N SER A 63 -18.69 -38.58 30.54
CA SER A 63 -17.65 -38.49 31.56
C SER A 63 -16.46 -37.65 31.05
N GLY A 64 -15.70 -37.05 31.97
CA GLY A 64 -14.48 -36.28 31.64
C GLY A 64 -14.69 -34.80 31.29
N ILE A 65 -15.94 -34.34 31.26
CA ILE A 65 -16.30 -32.93 31.04
C ILE A 65 -16.65 -32.23 32.37
N ARG A 66 -16.48 -30.91 32.41
CA ARG A 66 -16.72 -30.08 33.61
C ARG A 66 -17.46 -28.77 33.31
N TYR A 67 -17.36 -28.26 32.09
CA TYR A 67 -17.86 -26.94 31.71
C TYR A 67 -18.76 -26.98 30.46
N LEU A 68 -18.70 -28.04 29.66
CA LEU A 68 -19.64 -28.28 28.57
C LEU A 68 -20.90 -28.98 29.08
N ASP A 69 -22.02 -28.70 28.41
CA ASP A 69 -23.31 -29.30 28.74
C ASP A 69 -23.39 -30.75 28.21
N GLU A 70 -23.65 -31.69 29.11
CA GLU A 70 -23.73 -33.13 28.80
C GLU A 70 -24.85 -33.47 27.81
N GLU A 71 -26.03 -32.85 27.94
CA GLU A 71 -27.20 -33.13 27.11
C GLU A 71 -27.00 -32.63 25.67
N VAL A 72 -26.34 -31.48 25.54
CA VAL A 72 -25.93 -30.95 24.22
C VAL A 72 -24.96 -31.91 23.54
N LEU A 73 -23.98 -32.45 24.27
CA LEU A 73 -23.01 -33.39 23.71
C LEU A 73 -23.64 -34.73 23.33
N LYS A 74 -24.55 -35.26 24.15
CA LYS A 74 -25.36 -36.45 23.80
C LYS A 74 -26.13 -36.21 22.51
N THR A 75 -26.77 -35.05 22.37
CA THR A 75 -27.52 -34.67 21.16
C THR A 75 -26.62 -34.57 19.93
N ILE A 76 -25.44 -33.95 20.04
CA ILE A 76 -24.48 -33.78 18.94
C ILE A 76 -23.89 -35.12 18.48
N SER A 77 -23.68 -36.06 19.40
CA SER A 77 -23.23 -37.42 19.07
C SER A 77 -24.18 -38.11 18.08
N GLY A 78 -25.46 -37.74 18.11
CA GLY A 78 -26.50 -38.35 17.28
C GLY A 78 -26.91 -39.75 17.74
N LEU A 79 -26.43 -40.20 18.90
CA LEU A 79 -26.88 -41.40 19.58
C LEU A 79 -28.08 -41.06 20.46
N ARG A 80 -29.16 -41.83 20.38
CA ARG A 80 -30.36 -41.63 21.19
C ARG A 80 -30.71 -42.89 21.97
N VAL A 81 -31.16 -42.70 23.22
CA VAL A 81 -31.71 -43.81 24.01
C VAL A 81 -32.93 -44.38 23.28
N GLY A 82 -32.97 -45.71 23.13
CA GLY A 82 -34.00 -46.45 22.39
C GLY A 82 -33.69 -46.70 20.91
N GLN A 83 -32.64 -46.11 20.34
CA GLN A 83 -32.18 -46.34 18.97
C GLN A 83 -31.52 -47.73 18.85
N THR A 84 -31.78 -48.44 17.75
CA THR A 84 -31.03 -49.67 17.40
C THR A 84 -29.81 -49.30 16.58
N ILE A 85 -28.63 -49.80 16.97
CA ILE A 85 -27.36 -49.57 16.27
C ILE A 85 -26.58 -50.88 16.13
N LYS A 86 -25.65 -50.93 15.17
CA LYS A 86 -24.71 -52.04 15.01
C LYS A 86 -23.43 -51.74 15.78
N VAL A 87 -22.93 -52.73 16.54
CA VAL A 87 -21.71 -52.60 17.35
C VAL A 87 -20.76 -53.76 17.06
N PRO A 88 -19.53 -53.49 16.58
CA PRO A 88 -19.04 -52.19 16.09
C PRO A 88 -19.74 -51.76 14.77
N GLY A 89 -19.94 -50.46 14.56
CA GLY A 89 -20.68 -49.95 13.40
C GLY A 89 -20.43 -48.48 13.08
N ASP A 90 -20.88 -48.04 11.91
CA ASP A 90 -20.67 -46.68 11.37
C ASP A 90 -21.30 -45.59 12.24
N GLU A 91 -22.34 -45.90 13.00
CA GLU A 91 -23.04 -44.98 13.88
C GLU A 91 -22.13 -44.50 15.02
N LEU A 92 -21.33 -45.40 15.60
CA LEU A 92 -20.37 -45.06 16.66
C LEU A 92 -19.20 -44.24 16.10
N ALA A 93 -18.65 -44.64 14.96
CA ALA A 93 -17.61 -43.87 14.27
C ALA A 93 -18.12 -42.49 13.81
N GLY A 94 -19.40 -42.41 13.42
CA GLY A 94 -20.10 -41.18 13.08
C GLY A 94 -20.30 -40.26 14.28
N ALA A 95 -20.66 -40.82 15.43
CA ALA A 95 -20.79 -40.08 16.69
C ALA A 95 -19.45 -39.46 17.13
N VAL A 96 -18.37 -40.24 17.10
CA VAL A 96 -17.02 -39.75 17.37
C VAL A 96 -16.65 -38.62 16.40
N ARG A 97 -16.88 -38.79 15.09
CA ARG A 97 -16.60 -37.76 14.08
C ARG A 97 -17.41 -36.48 14.30
N LYS A 98 -18.70 -36.57 14.66
CA LYS A 98 -19.57 -35.41 14.91
C LYS A 98 -19.12 -34.61 16.14
N LEU A 99 -18.75 -35.31 17.21
CA LEU A 99 -18.22 -34.70 18.43
C LEU A 99 -16.85 -34.05 18.18
N TRP A 100 -15.95 -34.74 17.47
CA TRP A 100 -14.64 -34.21 17.10
C TRP A 100 -14.74 -32.97 16.21
N LYS A 101 -15.69 -32.96 15.27
CA LYS A 101 -15.93 -31.84 14.34
C LYS A 101 -16.31 -30.53 15.04
N GLN A 102 -16.85 -30.60 16.27
CA GLN A 102 -17.13 -29.39 17.05
C GLN A 102 -15.87 -28.62 17.41
N GLY A 103 -14.70 -29.28 17.43
CA GLY A 103 -13.43 -28.65 17.77
C GLY A 103 -13.30 -28.24 19.24
N LEU A 104 -14.28 -28.58 20.08
CA LEU A 104 -14.33 -28.27 21.51
C LEU A 104 -13.63 -29.33 22.39
N LEU A 105 -13.31 -30.49 21.83
CA LEU A 105 -12.84 -31.67 22.56
C LEU A 105 -11.43 -32.09 22.10
N SER A 106 -10.53 -32.38 23.04
CA SER A 106 -9.16 -32.84 22.77
C SER A 106 -9.08 -34.34 22.58
N ASP A 107 -9.98 -35.08 23.23
CA ASP A 107 -10.12 -36.53 23.13
C ASP A 107 -11.61 -36.94 23.18
N VAL A 108 -11.96 -37.97 22.41
CA VAL A 108 -13.33 -38.50 22.28
C VAL A 108 -13.27 -40.02 22.22
N ALA A 109 -13.69 -40.69 23.29
CA ALA A 109 -13.80 -42.13 23.35
C ALA A 109 -15.22 -42.56 23.73
N ILE A 110 -15.69 -43.66 23.14
CA ILE A 110 -16.97 -44.28 23.51
C ILE A 110 -16.65 -45.64 24.12
N ARG A 111 -17.03 -45.83 25.38
CA ARG A 111 -16.85 -47.09 26.11
C ARG A 111 -18.18 -47.75 26.35
N ILE A 112 -18.20 -49.07 26.31
CA ILE A 112 -19.36 -49.87 26.70
C ILE A 112 -19.30 -50.06 28.21
N THR A 113 -20.35 -49.66 28.93
CA THR A 113 -20.40 -49.78 30.40
C THR A 113 -21.13 -51.03 30.85
N ASN A 114 -22.18 -51.42 30.14
CA ASN A 114 -22.95 -52.62 30.45
C ASN A 114 -23.70 -53.11 29.19
N ILE A 115 -23.96 -54.42 29.14
CA ILE A 115 -24.79 -55.07 28.13
C ILE A 115 -25.74 -56.02 28.84
N GLN A 116 -27.04 -55.86 28.61
CA GLN A 116 -28.08 -56.72 29.16
C GLN A 116 -28.97 -57.21 28.01
N ALA A 117 -28.84 -58.50 27.65
CA ALA A 117 -29.46 -59.07 26.45
C ALA A 117 -29.14 -58.22 25.20
N ASP A 118 -30.15 -57.70 24.51
CA ASP A 118 -29.99 -56.87 23.31
C ASP A 118 -29.88 -55.35 23.63
N VAL A 119 -29.69 -54.98 24.90
CA VAL A 119 -29.59 -53.58 25.34
C VAL A 119 -28.16 -53.22 25.74
N ILE A 120 -27.62 -52.15 25.14
CA ILE A 120 -26.25 -51.67 25.38
C ILE A 120 -26.23 -50.28 26.03
N PHE A 121 -25.31 -50.08 26.96
CA PHE A 121 -25.07 -48.81 27.65
C PHE A 121 -23.70 -48.26 27.28
N PHE A 122 -23.64 -46.96 26.95
CA PHE A 122 -22.42 -46.27 26.56
C PHE A 122 -22.02 -45.19 27.55
N ASP A 123 -20.72 -45.04 27.77
CA ASP A 123 -20.11 -43.87 28.37
C ASP A 123 -19.28 -43.11 27.33
N LEU A 124 -19.65 -41.86 27.09
CA LEU A 124 -18.90 -40.93 26.26
C LEU A 124 -17.81 -40.29 27.14
N MET A 125 -16.60 -40.83 27.08
CA MET A 125 -15.44 -40.30 27.78
C MET A 125 -14.80 -39.21 26.92
N LEU A 126 -15.02 -37.95 27.29
CA LEU A 126 -14.63 -36.78 26.53
C LEU A 126 -13.66 -35.93 27.34
N THR A 127 -12.67 -35.33 26.67
CA THR A 127 -11.79 -34.32 27.30
C THR A 127 -12.03 -32.97 26.64
N GLU A 128 -12.39 -31.96 27.41
CA GLU A 128 -12.62 -30.60 26.90
C GLU A 128 -11.31 -29.89 26.52
N ARG A 129 -11.40 -28.99 25.53
CA ARG A 129 -10.31 -28.07 25.21
C ARG A 129 -10.46 -26.76 25.97
N PRO A 130 -9.37 -26.25 26.57
CA PRO A 130 -9.39 -24.94 27.17
C PRO A 130 -9.49 -23.85 26.10
N ARG A 131 -9.95 -22.67 26.52
CA ARG A 131 -10.00 -21.47 25.69
C ARG A 131 -8.86 -20.53 26.02
N LEU A 132 -8.42 -19.75 25.03
CA LEU A 132 -7.37 -18.76 25.24
C LEU A 132 -7.91 -17.56 26.03
N SER A 133 -7.37 -17.33 27.23
CA SER A 133 -7.79 -16.18 28.06
C SER A 133 -7.10 -14.89 27.61
N ARG A 134 -5.77 -14.92 27.53
CA ARG A 134 -4.90 -13.81 27.12
C ARG A 134 -3.62 -14.38 26.50
N PHE A 135 -2.87 -13.51 25.83
CA PHE A 135 -1.55 -13.87 25.33
C PHE A 135 -0.59 -12.70 25.45
N ALA A 136 0.69 -13.01 25.64
CA ALA A 136 1.75 -12.03 25.81
C ALA A 136 3.00 -12.42 25.01
N PHE A 137 3.73 -11.40 24.56
CA PHE A 137 5.03 -11.54 23.93
C PHE A 137 6.12 -11.04 24.87
N SER A 138 7.16 -11.86 25.07
CA SER A 138 8.36 -11.53 25.82
C SER A 138 9.59 -11.50 24.90
N GLY A 139 10.58 -10.66 25.21
CA GLY A 139 11.80 -10.48 24.41
C GLY A 139 11.71 -9.46 23.27
N VAL A 140 10.63 -8.66 23.22
CA VAL A 140 10.35 -7.69 22.15
C VAL A 140 9.86 -6.35 22.73
N LYS A 141 10.06 -5.24 22.01
CA LYS A 141 9.56 -3.92 22.46
C LYS A 141 8.04 -3.84 22.28
N LYS A 142 7.36 -3.00 23.08
CA LYS A 142 5.89 -2.81 23.04
C LYS A 142 5.37 -2.57 21.62
N SER A 143 5.98 -1.64 20.88
CA SER A 143 5.57 -1.31 19.50
C SER A 143 5.73 -2.46 18.50
N GLU A 144 6.67 -3.39 18.73
CA GLU A 144 6.80 -4.59 17.90
C GLU A 144 5.77 -5.65 18.30
N ALA A 145 5.51 -5.79 19.60
CA ALA A 145 4.46 -6.68 20.11
C ALA A 145 3.09 -6.28 19.56
N ASP A 146 2.78 -4.98 19.51
CA ASP A 146 1.53 -4.46 18.96
C ASP A 146 1.38 -4.85 17.48
N LYS A 147 2.40 -4.60 16.66
CA LYS A 147 2.41 -5.03 15.24
C LYS A 147 2.35 -6.55 15.07
N LEU A 148 2.87 -7.31 16.03
CA LEU A 148 2.79 -8.76 16.02
C LEU A 148 1.35 -9.22 16.29
N ARG A 149 0.66 -8.58 17.25
CA ARG A 149 -0.76 -8.87 17.56
C ARG A 149 -1.64 -8.69 16.34
N ASP A 150 -1.43 -7.66 15.54
CA ASP A 150 -2.22 -7.43 14.32
C ASP A 150 -1.97 -8.50 13.24
N LYS A 151 -0.80 -9.16 13.27
CA LYS A 151 -0.39 -10.17 12.28
C LYS A 151 -0.68 -11.59 12.71
N VAL A 152 -0.72 -11.87 14.01
CA VAL A 152 -1.13 -13.17 14.52
C VAL A 152 -2.63 -13.16 14.74
N ASP A 153 -3.36 -14.00 14.02
CA ASP A 153 -4.80 -14.21 14.19
C ASP A 153 -5.11 -14.98 15.50
N LEU A 154 -4.73 -14.37 16.63
CA LEU A 154 -4.88 -14.91 17.97
C LEU A 154 -5.77 -13.95 18.76
N VAL A 155 -6.97 -14.42 19.10
CA VAL A 155 -8.01 -13.62 19.76
C VAL A 155 -8.44 -14.30 21.05
N LYS A 156 -8.80 -13.50 22.05
CA LYS A 156 -9.35 -13.99 23.32
C LYS A 156 -10.61 -14.83 23.07
N GLY A 157 -10.73 -15.96 23.76
CA GLY A 157 -11.86 -16.89 23.68
C GLY A 157 -11.71 -17.98 22.63
N LYS A 158 -10.68 -17.93 21.77
CA LYS A 158 -10.42 -18.96 20.75
C LYS A 158 -10.07 -20.29 21.42
N VAL A 159 -10.58 -21.40 20.89
CA VAL A 159 -10.31 -22.75 21.43
C VAL A 159 -8.86 -23.13 21.15
N ILE A 160 -8.19 -23.65 22.17
CA ILE A 160 -6.77 -24.00 22.08
C ILE A 160 -6.63 -25.36 21.39
N THR A 161 -5.94 -25.35 20.25
CA THR A 161 -5.63 -26.54 19.47
C THR A 161 -4.13 -26.63 19.22
N GLU A 162 -3.60 -27.83 19.02
CA GLU A 162 -2.19 -28.02 18.66
C GLU A 162 -1.85 -27.32 17.33
N ASN A 163 -2.77 -27.34 16.37
CA ASN A 163 -2.63 -26.58 15.13
C ASN A 163 -2.55 -25.07 15.37
N LEU A 164 -3.36 -24.51 16.27
CA LEU A 164 -3.30 -23.09 16.63
C LEU A 164 -1.95 -22.73 17.25
N LYS A 165 -1.43 -23.56 18.18
CA LYS A 165 -0.11 -23.37 18.80
C LYS A 165 1.00 -23.36 17.74
N ARG A 166 1.00 -24.34 16.83
CA ARG A 166 2.00 -24.47 15.75
C ARG A 166 1.90 -23.35 14.72
N THR A 167 0.72 -23.11 14.14
CA THR A 167 0.53 -22.07 13.13
C THR A 167 0.88 -20.68 13.66
N THR A 168 0.52 -20.38 14.91
CA THR A 168 0.86 -19.10 15.54
C THR A 168 2.38 -18.98 15.74
N THR A 169 3.03 -20.03 16.24
CA THR A 169 4.50 -20.06 16.40
C THR A 169 5.21 -19.88 15.07
N THR A 170 4.75 -20.56 14.01
CA THR A 170 5.29 -20.43 12.65
C THR A 170 5.08 -19.02 12.09
N ARG A 171 3.89 -18.41 12.27
CA ARG A 171 3.62 -17.02 11.84
C ARG A 171 4.53 -16.01 12.55
N ILE A 172 4.72 -16.18 13.86
CA ILE A 172 5.66 -15.34 14.62
C ILE A 172 7.08 -15.50 14.08
N LYS A 173 7.51 -16.74 13.84
CA LYS A 173 8.82 -17.04 13.26
C LYS A 173 8.97 -16.37 11.89
N GLN A 174 8.00 -16.57 11.00
CA GLN A 174 8.01 -16.02 9.63
C GLN A 174 8.08 -14.49 9.64
N TYR A 175 7.29 -13.82 10.48
CA TYR A 175 7.34 -12.37 10.62
C TYR A 175 8.75 -11.81 10.91
N TYR A 176 9.54 -12.55 11.70
CA TYR A 176 10.93 -12.17 11.99
C TYR A 176 11.89 -12.59 10.86
N ILE A 177 11.67 -13.73 10.21
CA ILE A 177 12.40 -14.17 9.01
C ILE A 177 12.28 -13.11 7.91
N ASP A 178 11.06 -12.63 7.62
CA ASP A 178 10.78 -11.59 6.61
C ASP A 178 11.48 -10.26 6.93
N LYS A 179 11.81 -10.03 8.21
CA LYS A 179 12.58 -8.86 8.65
C LYS A 179 14.09 -9.05 8.59
N GLY A 180 14.56 -10.25 8.22
CA GLY A 180 15.97 -10.64 8.10
C GLY A 180 16.55 -11.34 9.33
N TYR A 181 15.71 -11.87 10.24
CA TYR A 181 16.14 -12.63 11.42
C TYR A 181 15.93 -14.14 11.19
N LEU A 182 16.77 -14.76 10.35
CA LEU A 182 16.62 -16.19 9.99
C LEU A 182 16.76 -17.14 11.19
N ASN A 183 17.60 -16.77 12.16
CA ASN A 183 17.92 -17.61 13.32
C ASN A 183 17.01 -17.36 14.53
N VAL A 184 15.82 -16.78 14.31
CA VAL A 184 14.85 -16.50 15.36
C VAL A 184 14.32 -17.78 16.00
N GLU A 185 14.26 -17.78 17.33
CA GLU A 185 13.65 -18.84 18.13
C GLU A 185 12.39 -18.30 18.82
N VAL A 186 11.33 -19.09 18.78
CA VAL A 186 10.04 -18.76 19.40
C VAL A 186 9.66 -19.92 20.31
N GLY A 187 9.67 -19.68 21.62
CA GLY A 187 9.17 -20.63 22.61
C GLY A 187 7.75 -20.26 23.01
N LEU A 188 6.88 -21.26 23.17
CA LEU A 188 5.54 -21.10 23.73
C LEU A 188 5.52 -21.74 25.13
N VAL A 189 5.18 -20.94 26.15
CA VAL A 189 4.84 -21.43 27.48
C VAL A 189 3.34 -21.29 27.65
N VAL A 190 2.70 -22.38 28.04
CA VAL A 190 1.25 -22.46 28.28
C VAL A 190 1.04 -22.54 29.80
N GLU A 191 0.30 -21.59 30.34
CA GLU A 191 0.00 -21.48 31.78
C GLU A 191 -1.53 -21.55 31.96
N THR A 192 -2.02 -22.30 32.96
CA THR A 192 -3.46 -22.28 33.29
C THR A 192 -3.84 -20.96 33.92
N ASP A 193 -4.93 -20.35 33.48
CA ASP A 193 -5.41 -19.08 34.05
C ASP A 193 -6.34 -19.38 35.24
N THR A 194 -5.98 -18.89 36.42
CA THR A 194 -6.76 -19.08 37.65
C THR A 194 -7.96 -18.15 37.74
N THR A 195 -8.05 -17.11 36.88
CA THR A 195 -9.11 -16.10 36.93
C THR A 195 -10.30 -16.42 36.02
N ILE A 196 -10.10 -17.23 34.97
CA ILE A 196 -11.14 -17.59 34.01
C ILE A 196 -11.19 -19.11 33.93
N GLN A 197 -12.38 -19.68 34.12
CA GLN A 197 -12.59 -21.12 34.08
C GLN A 197 -12.27 -21.73 32.71
N ASN A 198 -11.74 -22.96 32.71
CA ASN A 198 -11.33 -23.73 31.53
C ASN A 198 -10.51 -22.91 30.52
N SER A 199 -9.53 -22.14 31.01
CA SER A 199 -8.76 -21.26 30.15
C SER A 199 -7.26 -21.28 30.43
N GLU A 200 -6.49 -21.04 29.37
CA GLU A 200 -5.03 -20.97 29.43
C GLU A 200 -4.53 -19.65 28.85
N LEU A 201 -3.39 -19.21 29.38
CA LEU A 201 -2.59 -18.08 28.94
C LEU A 201 -1.46 -18.57 28.04
N PHE A 202 -1.24 -17.89 26.92
CA PHE A 202 -0.05 -18.11 26.09
C PHE A 202 1.02 -17.05 26.33
N ARG A 203 2.21 -17.50 26.71
CA ARG A 203 3.40 -16.64 26.81
C ARG A 203 4.41 -17.05 25.75
N TYR A 204 4.50 -16.23 24.70
CA TYR A 204 5.48 -16.43 23.64
C TYR A 204 6.79 -15.72 23.99
N THR A 205 7.87 -16.49 24.15
CA THR A 205 9.22 -15.96 24.37
C THR A 205 9.98 -15.93 23.06
N ILE A 206 10.29 -14.73 22.56
CA ILE A 206 10.91 -14.53 21.25
C ILE A 206 12.38 -14.15 21.43
N LYS A 207 13.28 -14.99 20.93
CA LYS A 207 14.72 -14.71 20.83
C LYS A 207 15.07 -14.43 19.38
N LYS A 208 15.09 -13.15 18.99
CA LYS A 208 15.33 -12.71 17.60
C LYS A 208 16.70 -13.09 17.05
N LYS A 209 17.72 -13.14 17.92
CA LYS A 209 19.15 -13.20 17.56
C LYS A 209 19.55 -12.06 16.60
N ASN A 210 20.71 -12.18 15.95
CA ASN A 210 21.22 -11.17 15.03
C ASN A 210 20.54 -11.27 13.66
N ARG A 211 20.40 -10.14 12.98
CA ARG A 211 20.00 -10.13 11.57
C ARG A 211 21.08 -10.81 10.72
N VAL A 212 20.65 -11.68 9.82
CA VAL A 212 21.56 -12.37 8.91
C VAL A 212 21.87 -11.45 7.73
N LYS A 213 23.16 -11.19 7.50
CA LYS A 213 23.64 -10.32 6.43
C LYS A 213 24.19 -11.13 5.26
N ILE A 214 24.12 -10.58 4.06
CA ILE A 214 24.72 -11.20 2.88
C ILE A 214 26.24 -10.94 2.93
N ASN A 215 27.03 -12.00 2.99
CA ASN A 215 28.49 -11.91 2.94
C ASN A 215 28.93 -11.69 1.49
N GLU A 216 28.62 -12.64 0.61
CA GLU A 216 29.00 -12.60 -0.79
C GLU A 216 27.89 -13.14 -1.70
N ILE A 217 27.93 -12.70 -2.97
CA ILE A 217 27.02 -13.15 -4.02
C ILE A 217 27.90 -13.67 -5.15
N PHE A 218 27.82 -14.97 -5.40
CA PHE A 218 28.51 -15.67 -6.48
C PHE A 218 27.56 -15.78 -7.66
N ILE A 219 28.03 -15.33 -8.82
CA ILE A 219 27.27 -15.36 -10.07
C ILE A 219 28.08 -16.20 -11.04
N GLU A 220 27.43 -17.19 -11.65
CA GLU A 220 28.02 -18.09 -12.64
C GLU A 220 27.19 -18.06 -13.92
N GLY A 221 27.82 -18.38 -15.05
CA GLY A 221 27.15 -18.43 -16.36
C GLY A 221 27.00 -17.07 -17.07
N ASN A 222 27.39 -15.96 -16.42
CA ASN A 222 27.39 -14.64 -17.01
C ASN A 222 28.65 -14.37 -17.86
N LYS A 223 28.56 -14.49 -19.19
CA LYS A 223 29.67 -14.22 -20.14
C LYS A 223 29.62 -12.80 -20.67
N GLU A 224 28.42 -12.28 -20.92
CA GLU A 224 28.21 -10.98 -21.57
C GLU A 224 28.11 -9.82 -20.58
N LEU A 225 27.56 -10.07 -19.38
CA LEU A 225 27.47 -9.07 -18.32
C LEU A 225 28.42 -9.40 -17.16
N SER A 226 29.23 -8.42 -16.76
CA SER A 226 30.06 -8.57 -15.57
C SER A 226 29.23 -8.62 -14.29
N ASP A 227 29.73 -9.35 -13.29
CA ASP A 227 29.18 -9.42 -11.93
C ASP A 227 28.78 -8.06 -11.37
N GLY A 228 29.63 -7.05 -11.56
CA GLY A 228 29.39 -5.71 -11.05
C GLY A 228 28.14 -5.06 -11.65
N LYS A 229 27.87 -5.30 -12.95
CA LYS A 229 26.67 -4.80 -13.63
C LYS A 229 25.42 -5.50 -13.09
N ILE A 230 25.46 -6.82 -12.91
CA ILE A 230 24.35 -7.61 -12.37
C ILE A 230 24.07 -7.21 -10.91
N LYS A 231 25.10 -7.21 -10.06
CA LYS A 231 25.03 -6.78 -8.65
C LYS A 231 24.57 -5.33 -8.49
N ARG A 232 24.75 -4.46 -9.50
CA ARG A 232 24.24 -3.07 -9.46
C ARG A 232 22.72 -3.03 -9.67
N LYS A 233 22.14 -3.96 -10.44
CA LYS A 233 20.71 -4.01 -10.74
C LYS A 233 19.84 -4.59 -9.63
N MET A 234 20.40 -5.48 -8.81
CA MET A 234 19.75 -5.91 -7.56
C MET A 234 19.51 -4.68 -6.67
N LYS A 235 18.28 -4.32 -6.32
CA LYS A 235 18.01 -3.09 -5.55
C LYS A 235 18.26 -3.33 -4.06
N ASP A 236 17.75 -4.43 -3.55
CA ASP A 236 17.63 -4.70 -2.11
C ASP A 236 18.58 -5.80 -1.62
N THR A 237 19.06 -6.66 -2.52
CA THR A 237 20.01 -7.74 -2.24
C THR A 237 21.43 -7.26 -2.44
N LYS A 238 22.10 -6.86 -1.35
CA LYS A 238 23.44 -6.27 -1.40
C LYS A 238 24.40 -6.94 -0.41
N THR A 239 25.63 -7.16 -0.85
CA THR A 239 26.73 -7.61 0.02
C THR A 239 27.06 -6.60 1.11
N LYS A 240 27.39 -7.10 2.30
CA LYS A 240 27.87 -6.28 3.43
C LYS A 240 29.18 -5.60 3.03
N LYS A 241 29.28 -4.29 3.24
CA LYS A 241 30.52 -3.52 3.03
C LYS A 241 30.68 -2.52 4.18
N TRP A 242 31.92 -2.26 4.57
CA TRP A 242 32.24 -1.39 5.72
C TRP A 242 31.67 0.03 5.57
N TYR A 243 31.64 0.58 4.35
CA TYR A 243 31.11 1.91 4.05
C TYR A 243 29.58 1.97 3.88
N ARG A 244 28.86 0.84 3.90
CA ARG A 244 27.41 0.78 3.64
C ARG A 244 26.62 0.72 4.96
N ILE A 245 26.65 1.82 5.72
CA ILE A 245 26.05 1.89 7.06
C ILE A 245 24.54 2.18 7.00
N PHE A 246 24.08 2.98 6.03
CA PHE A 246 22.68 3.42 5.92
C PHE A 246 21.74 2.47 5.16
N LYS A 247 22.27 1.47 4.43
CA LYS A 247 21.46 0.49 3.67
C LYS A 247 21.60 -0.91 4.27
N ALA A 248 20.48 -1.52 4.64
CA ALA A 248 20.48 -2.83 5.29
C ALA A 248 20.95 -3.93 4.31
N SER A 249 22.15 -4.47 4.50
CA SER A 249 22.69 -5.62 3.74
C SER A 249 22.14 -6.97 4.25
N LYS A 250 20.86 -7.00 4.63
CA LYS A 250 20.19 -8.18 5.20
C LYS A 250 19.69 -9.10 4.10
N TYR A 251 19.64 -10.40 4.36
CA TYR A 251 18.97 -11.35 3.47
C TYR A 251 17.47 -11.36 3.73
N ILE A 252 16.68 -11.24 2.66
CA ILE A 252 15.24 -11.46 2.62
C ILE A 252 14.99 -12.20 1.32
N ASP A 253 14.31 -13.34 1.40
CA ASP A 253 14.07 -14.24 0.28
C ASP A 253 13.25 -13.57 -0.84
N GLU A 254 12.13 -12.95 -0.46
CA GLU A 254 11.27 -12.18 -1.38
C GLU A 254 12.03 -11.07 -2.13
N ASN A 255 13.00 -10.42 -1.48
CA ASN A 255 13.82 -9.40 -2.14
C ASN A 255 14.81 -10.01 -3.12
N PHE A 256 15.31 -11.21 -2.82
CA PHE A 256 16.24 -11.93 -3.70
C PHE A 256 15.52 -12.41 -4.96
N GLU A 257 14.32 -12.97 -4.83
CA GLU A 257 13.45 -13.35 -5.96
C GLU A 257 13.13 -12.14 -6.85
N LYS A 258 12.68 -11.02 -6.26
CA LYS A 258 12.43 -9.78 -7.02
C LYS A 258 13.68 -9.26 -7.72
N ASP A 259 14.85 -9.41 -7.09
CA ASP A 259 16.11 -9.01 -7.69
C ASP A 259 16.56 -9.96 -8.82
N GLN A 260 16.21 -11.24 -8.76
CA GLN A 260 16.38 -12.18 -9.88
C GLN A 260 15.53 -11.75 -11.09
N ASP A 261 14.26 -11.41 -10.87
CA ASP A 261 13.40 -10.86 -11.93
C ASP A 261 13.97 -9.58 -12.53
N ASN A 262 14.48 -8.67 -11.69
CA ASN A 262 15.16 -7.45 -12.15
C ASN A 262 16.41 -7.74 -12.99
N ILE A 263 17.13 -8.83 -12.69
CA ILE A 263 18.30 -9.27 -13.47
C ILE A 263 17.84 -9.79 -14.83
N ILE A 264 16.85 -10.68 -14.86
CA ILE A 264 16.30 -11.21 -16.12
C ILE A 264 15.73 -10.10 -16.98
N ALA A 265 14.94 -9.18 -16.40
CA ALA A 265 14.46 -8.00 -17.10
C ALA A 265 15.61 -7.15 -17.68
N HIS A 266 16.76 -7.08 -16.99
CA HIS A 266 17.94 -6.38 -17.51
C HIS A 266 18.61 -7.10 -18.70
N TYR A 267 18.63 -8.44 -18.68
CA TYR A 267 19.09 -9.26 -19.80
C TYR A 267 18.13 -9.16 -21.00
N ASN A 268 16.82 -9.28 -20.77
CA ASN A 268 15.78 -9.13 -21.80
C ASN A 268 15.86 -7.74 -22.45
N ALA A 269 16.12 -6.69 -21.66
CA ALA A 269 16.30 -5.32 -22.17
C ALA A 269 17.53 -5.16 -23.08
N LYS A 270 18.42 -6.15 -23.13
CA LYS A 270 19.62 -6.19 -23.98
C LYS A 270 19.55 -7.22 -25.11
N GLY A 271 18.37 -7.80 -25.38
CA GLY A 271 18.20 -8.77 -26.47
C GLY A 271 18.25 -10.22 -26.06
N PHE A 272 18.55 -10.53 -24.79
CA PHE A 272 18.66 -11.91 -24.34
C PHE A 272 17.30 -12.47 -23.96
N ARG A 273 16.48 -12.85 -24.96
CA ARG A 273 15.11 -13.32 -24.74
C ARG A 273 15.05 -14.58 -23.87
N ASP A 274 15.95 -15.53 -24.13
CA ASP A 274 15.95 -16.83 -23.46
C ASP A 274 16.72 -16.80 -22.12
N ALA A 275 17.04 -15.61 -21.62
CA ALA A 275 17.74 -15.43 -20.36
C ALA A 275 16.89 -15.94 -19.19
N ARG A 276 17.47 -16.81 -18.37
CA ARG A 276 16.79 -17.34 -17.17
C ARG A 276 17.77 -17.64 -16.05
N ILE A 277 17.26 -17.65 -14.83
CA ILE A 277 18.00 -18.16 -13.67
C ILE A 277 17.94 -19.70 -13.74
N ALA A 278 19.07 -20.34 -14.02
CA ALA A 278 19.17 -21.78 -14.10
C ALA A 278 19.10 -22.44 -12.72
N SER A 279 19.71 -21.80 -11.73
CA SER A 279 19.61 -22.18 -10.32
C SER A 279 19.93 -21.00 -9.42
N SER A 280 19.35 -21.00 -8.22
CA SER A 280 19.73 -20.09 -7.16
C SER A 280 19.68 -20.83 -5.83
N ASP A 281 20.73 -20.66 -5.03
CA ASP A 281 20.84 -21.32 -3.73
C ASP A 281 21.38 -20.35 -2.68
N MET A 282 20.93 -20.51 -1.44
CA MET A 282 21.38 -19.75 -0.28
C MET A 282 22.06 -20.71 0.69
N LYS A 283 23.36 -20.50 0.91
CA LYS A 283 24.14 -21.30 1.86
C LYS A 283 24.50 -20.47 3.08
N VAL A 284 24.32 -21.06 4.25
CA VAL A 284 24.77 -20.47 5.51
C VAL A 284 26.29 -20.46 5.53
N HIS A 285 26.88 -19.26 5.60
CA HIS A 285 28.33 -19.08 5.76
C HIS A 285 28.71 -19.10 7.25
N ASP A 286 27.96 -18.37 8.08
CA ASP A 286 28.14 -18.33 9.54
C ASP A 286 26.80 -17.96 10.22
N LYS A 287 26.73 -18.06 11.55
CA LYS A 287 25.55 -17.69 12.38
C LYS A 287 25.01 -16.28 12.12
N LYS A 288 25.81 -15.39 11.53
CA LYS A 288 25.43 -14.01 11.21
C LYS A 288 25.36 -13.72 9.72
N THR A 289 25.79 -14.62 8.84
CA THR A 289 25.91 -14.33 7.40
C THR A 289 25.63 -15.51 6.48
N VAL A 290 25.13 -15.18 5.28
CA VAL A 290 24.85 -16.14 4.20
C VAL A 290 25.59 -15.77 2.92
N ASN A 291 25.90 -16.77 2.11
CA ASN A 291 26.38 -16.62 0.75
C ASN A 291 25.25 -16.98 -0.23
N LEU A 292 25.10 -16.18 -1.27
CA LEU A 292 24.11 -16.43 -2.32
C LEU A 292 24.84 -16.93 -3.57
N TYR A 293 24.33 -18.00 -4.16
CA TYR A 293 24.82 -18.58 -5.41
C TYR A 293 23.72 -18.45 -6.45
N MET A 294 24.09 -17.98 -7.64
CA MET A 294 23.16 -17.80 -8.74
C MET A 294 23.85 -18.21 -10.04
N THR A 295 23.23 -19.13 -10.77
CA THR A 295 23.68 -19.53 -12.10
C THR A 295 22.70 -18.99 -13.13
N ILE A 296 23.20 -18.20 -14.08
CA ILE A 296 22.43 -17.55 -15.12
C ILE A 296 22.68 -18.28 -16.44
N ALA A 297 21.62 -18.68 -17.12
CA ALA A 297 21.67 -19.08 -18.52
C ALA A 297 21.31 -17.85 -19.35
N GLU A 298 22.31 -17.19 -19.96
CA GLU A 298 22.11 -15.92 -20.67
C GLU A 298 21.28 -16.09 -21.96
N GLY A 299 21.39 -17.23 -22.64
CA GLY A 299 20.75 -17.43 -23.95
C GLY A 299 21.40 -16.60 -25.07
N ASN A 300 20.76 -16.59 -26.24
CA ASN A 300 21.23 -15.85 -27.40
C ASN A 300 20.66 -14.43 -27.43
N LYS A 301 21.38 -13.50 -28.09
CA LYS A 301 20.85 -12.18 -28.41
C LYS A 301 19.96 -12.27 -29.64
N TYR A 302 18.81 -11.64 -29.58
CA TYR A 302 17.87 -11.54 -30.68
C TYR A 302 17.69 -10.09 -31.15
N TYR A 303 17.30 -9.95 -32.41
CA TYR A 303 17.06 -8.68 -33.11
C TYR A 303 15.67 -8.68 -33.73
N PHE A 304 15.04 -7.50 -33.82
CA PHE A 304 13.80 -7.33 -34.55
C PHE A 304 14.05 -7.47 -36.06
N ARG A 305 13.35 -8.39 -36.73
CA ARG A 305 13.44 -8.58 -38.19
C ARG A 305 12.26 -7.92 -38.88
N ASP A 306 11.12 -8.60 -38.98
CA ASP A 306 9.91 -8.06 -39.59
C ASP A 306 8.79 -7.89 -38.57
N ILE A 307 8.02 -6.80 -38.71
CA ILE A 307 6.87 -6.48 -37.86
C ILE A 307 5.66 -6.30 -38.77
N ASN A 308 4.75 -7.27 -38.71
CA ASN A 308 3.52 -7.27 -39.47
C ASN A 308 2.34 -6.86 -38.59
N TRP A 309 1.37 -6.17 -39.20
CA TRP A 309 0.15 -5.72 -38.53
C TRP A 309 -1.05 -6.42 -39.17
N LEU A 310 -1.95 -6.94 -38.33
CA LEU A 310 -3.21 -7.53 -38.79
C LEU A 310 -4.39 -6.91 -38.04
N GLY A 311 -5.49 -6.66 -38.75
CA GLY A 311 -6.73 -6.16 -38.16
C GLY A 311 -6.78 -4.64 -37.93
N ASN A 312 -5.76 -3.89 -38.38
CA ASN A 312 -5.78 -2.42 -38.43
C ASN A 312 -6.51 -1.92 -39.68
N THR A 313 -7.73 -1.42 -39.52
CA THR A 313 -8.49 -0.80 -40.62
C THR A 313 -8.52 0.72 -40.51
N LYS A 314 -8.36 1.25 -39.30
CA LYS A 314 -8.38 2.70 -39.03
C LYS A 314 -7.06 3.39 -39.37
N TYR A 315 -5.92 2.78 -39.03
CA TYR A 315 -4.59 3.32 -39.31
C TYR A 315 -3.79 2.36 -40.18
N THR A 316 -2.96 2.93 -41.05
CA THR A 316 -2.09 2.16 -41.93
C THR A 316 -0.95 1.50 -41.16
N SER A 317 -0.45 0.38 -41.65
CA SER A 317 0.67 -0.35 -41.04
C SER A 317 1.94 0.51 -40.99
N GLU A 318 2.14 1.38 -41.98
CA GLU A 318 3.25 2.34 -42.04
C GLU A 318 3.16 3.36 -40.91
N GLN A 319 1.96 3.91 -40.64
CA GLN A 319 1.73 4.85 -39.53
C GLN A 319 2.01 4.20 -38.18
N LEU A 320 1.51 2.97 -37.97
CA LEU A 320 1.71 2.24 -36.71
C LEU A 320 3.18 1.89 -36.49
N THR A 321 3.88 1.47 -37.56
CA THR A 321 5.32 1.17 -37.52
C THR A 321 6.15 2.42 -37.24
N ALA A 322 5.82 3.55 -37.89
CA ALA A 322 6.48 4.82 -37.65
C ALA A 322 6.29 5.32 -36.21
N LEU A 323 5.08 5.19 -35.66
CA LEU A 323 4.78 5.55 -34.27
C LEU A 323 5.51 4.65 -33.27
N MET A 324 5.59 3.35 -33.54
CA MET A 324 6.32 2.40 -32.69
C MET A 324 7.81 2.75 -32.58
N GLY A 325 8.39 3.28 -33.67
CA GLY A 325 9.78 3.74 -33.69
C GLY A 325 10.81 2.64 -33.45
N ILE A 326 10.47 1.38 -33.78
CA ILE A 326 11.38 0.23 -33.77
C ILE A 326 11.78 -0.07 -35.22
N LYS A 327 13.09 -0.18 -35.46
CA LYS A 327 13.64 -0.47 -36.79
C LYS A 327 14.13 -1.90 -36.89
N ARG A 328 14.08 -2.46 -38.10
CA ARG A 328 14.69 -3.75 -38.43
C ARG A 328 16.19 -3.73 -38.08
N GLY A 329 16.67 -4.81 -37.48
CA GLY A 329 18.04 -4.99 -37.00
C GLY A 329 18.31 -4.38 -35.61
N GLU A 330 17.35 -3.69 -34.99
CA GLU A 330 17.51 -3.25 -33.61
C GLU A 330 17.43 -4.42 -32.63
N ILE A 331 18.15 -4.31 -31.51
CA ILE A 331 18.15 -5.33 -30.45
C ILE A 331 16.74 -5.54 -29.92
N TYR A 332 16.31 -6.79 -29.85
CA TYR A 332 15.01 -7.16 -29.28
C TYR A 332 14.92 -6.70 -27.83
N ASN A 333 13.89 -5.94 -27.51
CA ASN A 333 13.67 -5.48 -26.14
C ASN A 333 12.16 -5.44 -25.88
N GLN A 334 11.70 -6.42 -25.11
CA GLN A 334 10.29 -6.58 -24.77
C GLN A 334 9.72 -5.35 -24.05
N ASP A 335 10.45 -4.77 -23.10
CA ASP A 335 10.00 -3.58 -22.38
C ASP A 335 9.91 -2.34 -23.30
N ARG A 336 10.77 -2.23 -24.32
CA ARG A 336 10.62 -1.19 -25.35
C ARG A 336 9.40 -1.44 -26.24
N LEU A 337 9.18 -2.68 -26.65
CA LEU A 337 8.00 -3.10 -27.43
C LEU A 337 6.73 -2.79 -26.63
N ASP A 338 6.62 -3.26 -25.39
CA ASP A 338 5.47 -3.05 -24.52
C ASP A 338 5.20 -1.55 -24.26
N ARG A 339 6.26 -0.75 -24.10
CA ARG A 339 6.11 0.71 -23.96
C ARG A 339 5.63 1.39 -25.24
N ALA A 340 5.99 0.87 -26.41
CA ALA A 340 5.50 1.38 -27.69
C ALA A 340 4.06 0.93 -27.98
N LEU A 341 3.66 -0.24 -27.47
CA LEU A 341 2.34 -0.83 -27.69
C LEU A 341 1.28 -0.36 -26.68
N PHE A 342 1.57 -0.42 -25.37
CA PHE A 342 0.56 -0.31 -24.30
C PHE A 342 0.86 0.74 -23.21
N MET A 343 2.13 1.04 -22.93
CA MET A 343 2.54 1.68 -21.67
C MET A 343 3.49 2.88 -21.85
N SER A 344 3.25 3.74 -22.84
CA SER A 344 3.96 5.02 -22.88
C SER A 344 3.38 5.96 -21.84
N GLN A 345 4.19 6.38 -20.88
CA GLN A 345 3.84 7.47 -19.94
C GLN A 345 3.55 8.79 -20.67
N ASN A 346 3.94 8.91 -21.94
CA ASN A 346 3.78 10.13 -22.73
C ASN A 346 2.56 10.09 -23.64
N GLY A 347 1.78 8.99 -23.63
CA GLY A 347 0.65 8.80 -24.53
C GLY A 347 1.03 8.65 -26.00
N THR A 348 2.30 8.33 -26.28
CA THR A 348 2.81 8.15 -27.66
C THR A 348 2.76 6.69 -28.12
N ASP A 349 2.17 5.81 -27.31
CA ASP A 349 1.97 4.41 -27.64
C ASP A 349 0.73 4.23 -28.53
N ILE A 350 0.67 3.08 -29.19
CA ILE A 350 -0.41 2.76 -30.13
C ILE A 350 -1.74 2.60 -29.41
N THR A 351 -1.75 2.04 -28.20
CA THR A 351 -2.99 1.96 -27.41
C THR A 351 -3.55 3.34 -27.11
N SER A 352 -2.71 4.31 -26.74
CA SER A 352 -3.14 5.71 -26.57
C SER A 352 -3.74 6.31 -27.84
N LEU A 353 -3.11 6.08 -29.01
CA LEU A 353 -3.63 6.56 -30.29
C LEU A 353 -5.08 6.08 -30.54
N TYR A 354 -5.33 4.78 -30.41
CA TYR A 354 -6.67 4.21 -30.60
C TYR A 354 -7.66 4.66 -29.51
N MET A 355 -7.25 4.67 -28.25
CA MET A 355 -8.11 5.07 -27.14
C MET A 355 -8.49 6.56 -27.20
N ASP A 356 -7.61 7.42 -27.72
CA ASP A 356 -7.90 8.85 -27.92
C ASP A 356 -8.86 9.11 -29.08
N ASP A 357 -8.89 8.23 -30.08
CA ASP A 357 -9.89 8.21 -31.15
C ASP A 357 -11.19 7.47 -30.75
N GLY A 358 -11.35 7.09 -29.47
CA GLY A 358 -12.58 6.51 -28.94
C GLY A 358 -12.68 5.00 -28.98
N TYR A 359 -11.65 4.27 -29.41
CA TYR A 359 -11.67 2.80 -29.41
C TYR A 359 -11.36 2.25 -28.01
N LEU A 360 -12.34 2.32 -27.11
CA LEU A 360 -12.21 1.81 -25.74
C LEU A 360 -12.13 0.27 -25.67
N PHE A 361 -12.82 -0.42 -26.59
CA PHE A 361 -12.82 -1.89 -26.68
C PHE A 361 -11.66 -2.43 -27.52
N PHE A 362 -10.70 -1.56 -27.86
CA PHE A 362 -9.50 -1.92 -28.58
C PHE A 362 -8.70 -2.96 -27.80
N ASN A 363 -8.29 -4.01 -28.50
CA ASN A 363 -7.36 -4.99 -27.99
C ASN A 363 -6.26 -5.23 -29.02
N MET A 364 -5.04 -5.43 -28.54
CA MET A 364 -3.88 -5.68 -29.38
C MET A 364 -2.98 -6.72 -28.73
N GLN A 365 -2.50 -7.67 -29.51
CA GLN A 365 -1.68 -8.77 -29.03
C GLN A 365 -0.48 -8.98 -29.97
N PRO A 366 0.76 -8.79 -29.48
CA PRO A 366 1.96 -9.14 -30.23
C PRO A 366 2.20 -10.65 -30.15
N TYR A 367 2.44 -11.28 -31.30
CA TYR A 367 2.83 -12.68 -31.42
C TYR A 367 4.21 -12.79 -32.06
N GLU A 368 5.08 -13.61 -31.49
CA GLU A 368 6.32 -14.04 -32.15
C GLU A 368 5.96 -15.17 -33.11
N VAL A 369 5.97 -14.89 -34.42
CA VAL A 369 5.52 -15.86 -35.44
C VAL A 369 6.67 -16.74 -35.91
N LEU A 370 7.87 -16.16 -36.06
CA LEU A 370 9.06 -16.86 -36.51
C LEU A 370 10.27 -16.39 -35.71
N VAL A 371 11.04 -17.37 -35.24
CA VAL A 371 12.31 -17.16 -34.55
C VAL A 371 13.34 -17.99 -35.30
N GLU A 372 14.21 -17.32 -36.03
CA GLU A 372 15.19 -17.97 -36.90
C GLU A 372 16.57 -17.36 -36.66
N GLY A 373 17.54 -18.18 -36.26
CA GLY A 373 18.87 -17.71 -35.88
C GLY A 373 18.80 -16.72 -34.72
N ASP A 374 19.23 -15.49 -34.96
CA ASP A 374 19.24 -14.37 -34.01
C ASP A 374 18.13 -13.35 -34.30
N SER A 375 17.13 -13.70 -35.11
CA SER A 375 16.14 -12.76 -35.62
C SER A 375 14.71 -13.19 -35.28
N ILE A 376 13.86 -12.24 -34.89
CA ILE A 376 12.46 -12.46 -34.51
C ILE A 376 11.52 -11.66 -35.42
N ASP A 377 10.53 -12.36 -35.97
CA ASP A 377 9.38 -11.75 -36.64
C ASP A 377 8.19 -11.64 -35.69
N LEU A 378 7.62 -10.44 -35.66
CA LEU A 378 6.45 -10.11 -34.86
C LEU A 378 5.23 -9.92 -35.75
N GLU A 379 4.10 -10.46 -35.32
CA GLU A 379 2.80 -10.16 -35.88
C GLU A 379 1.93 -9.58 -34.77
N ILE A 380 1.53 -8.33 -34.97
CA ILE A 380 0.71 -7.61 -34.01
C ILE A 380 -0.73 -7.65 -34.51
N ARG A 381 -1.55 -8.44 -33.81
CA ARG A 381 -2.97 -8.61 -34.12
C ARG A 381 -3.77 -7.58 -33.35
N ILE A 382 -4.55 -6.79 -34.07
CA ILE A 382 -5.41 -5.73 -33.55
C ILE A 382 -6.86 -6.13 -33.73
N THR A 383 -7.65 -5.89 -32.69
CA THR A 383 -9.11 -5.90 -32.72
C THR A 383 -9.59 -4.52 -32.31
N GLU A 384 -10.02 -3.70 -33.27
CA GLU A 384 -10.35 -2.29 -33.02
C GLU A 384 -11.64 -2.12 -32.21
N GLY A 385 -12.67 -2.91 -32.52
CA GLY A 385 -14.00 -2.77 -31.92
C GLY A 385 -14.75 -1.51 -32.35
N LYS A 386 -15.91 -1.25 -31.75
CA LYS A 386 -16.70 -0.03 -32.00
C LYS A 386 -16.09 1.17 -31.26
N GLN A 387 -16.28 2.38 -31.79
CA GLN A 387 -15.96 3.59 -31.03
C GLN A 387 -16.94 3.76 -29.86
N ALA A 388 -16.40 4.02 -28.67
CA ALA A 388 -17.16 4.31 -27.46
C ALA A 388 -17.45 5.81 -27.33
N ARG A 389 -18.71 6.15 -27.09
CA ARG A 389 -19.14 7.50 -26.69
C ARG A 389 -19.38 7.57 -25.20
N VAL A 390 -18.97 8.67 -24.58
CA VAL A 390 -19.28 8.95 -23.18
C VAL A 390 -20.79 9.16 -23.06
N ASN A 391 -21.46 8.31 -22.29
CA ASN A 391 -22.91 8.40 -22.07
C ASN A 391 -23.19 9.26 -20.83
N ARG A 392 -22.68 8.84 -19.67
CA ARG A 392 -22.82 9.59 -18.41
C ARG A 392 -21.48 9.76 -17.71
N VAL A 393 -21.35 10.89 -17.03
CA VAL A 393 -20.20 11.17 -16.16
C VAL A 393 -20.74 11.42 -14.76
N THR A 394 -20.19 10.71 -13.77
CA THR A 394 -20.56 10.82 -12.36
C THR A 394 -19.34 11.10 -11.51
N VAL A 395 -19.56 11.76 -10.37
CA VAL A 395 -18.53 12.02 -9.36
C VAL A 395 -19.02 11.46 -8.04
N ILE A 396 -18.14 10.79 -7.29
CA ILE A 396 -18.44 10.28 -5.96
C ILE A 396 -17.35 10.67 -4.96
N GLY A 397 -17.74 10.88 -3.70
CA GLY A 397 -16.84 11.16 -2.58
C GLY A 397 -16.57 12.65 -2.28
N ASN A 398 -17.18 13.56 -3.04
CA ASN A 398 -17.20 14.98 -2.71
C ASN A 398 -18.29 15.30 -1.68
N THR A 399 -17.91 15.46 -0.41
CA THR A 399 -18.85 15.70 0.70
C THR A 399 -19.08 17.20 0.99
N LYS A 400 -18.08 18.04 0.73
CA LYS A 400 -18.09 19.49 0.99
C LYS A 400 -18.08 20.30 -0.31
N THR A 401 -17.37 19.81 -1.31
CA THR A 401 -17.14 20.45 -2.60
C THR A 401 -18.32 20.21 -3.51
N ASN A 402 -18.84 21.27 -4.12
CA ASN A 402 -19.96 21.16 -5.03
C ASN A 402 -19.56 20.40 -6.31
N ASP A 403 -20.44 19.53 -6.82
CA ASP A 403 -20.24 18.77 -8.06
C ASP A 403 -19.76 19.67 -9.21
N LYS A 404 -20.31 20.89 -9.33
CA LYS A 404 -19.96 21.85 -10.38
C LYS A 404 -18.47 22.20 -10.40
N VAL A 405 -17.84 22.24 -9.24
CA VAL A 405 -16.42 22.56 -9.08
C VAL A 405 -15.53 21.47 -9.69
N ILE A 406 -15.99 20.22 -9.62
CA ILE A 406 -15.30 19.05 -10.18
C ILE A 406 -15.66 18.94 -11.67
N MET A 407 -16.95 19.05 -11.99
CA MET A 407 -17.48 18.88 -13.33
C MET A 407 -16.96 19.91 -14.34
N ARG A 408 -16.57 21.11 -13.88
CA ARG A 408 -15.95 22.14 -14.73
C ARG A 408 -14.52 21.81 -15.16
N GLU A 409 -13.79 21.03 -14.36
CA GLU A 409 -12.44 20.55 -14.69
C GLU A 409 -12.48 19.25 -15.49
N ILE A 410 -13.59 18.50 -15.47
CA ILE A 410 -13.71 17.27 -16.26
C ILE A 410 -13.86 17.58 -17.76
N ARG A 411 -13.02 16.93 -18.57
CA ARG A 411 -12.98 17.08 -20.04
C ARG A 411 -13.81 16.07 -20.80
N THR A 412 -13.97 14.87 -20.22
CA THR A 412 -14.87 13.85 -20.72
C THR A 412 -16.30 14.32 -20.52
N LYS A 413 -17.00 14.62 -21.62
CA LYS A 413 -18.38 15.14 -21.57
C LYS A 413 -19.32 14.18 -22.28
N PRO A 414 -20.56 13.99 -21.77
CA PRO A 414 -21.59 13.22 -22.45
C PRO A 414 -21.71 13.58 -23.94
N GLY A 415 -21.84 12.57 -24.80
CA GLY A 415 -21.93 12.68 -26.26
C GLY A 415 -20.60 12.72 -27.01
N LYS A 416 -19.48 13.07 -26.35
CA LYS A 416 -18.14 13.03 -26.95
C LYS A 416 -17.64 11.59 -27.08
N LEU A 417 -16.70 11.38 -28.00
CA LEU A 417 -15.92 10.14 -28.04
C LEU A 417 -15.12 10.00 -26.75
N PHE A 418 -14.92 8.76 -26.31
CA PHE A 418 -13.97 8.44 -25.26
C PHE A 418 -12.56 8.91 -25.67
N SER A 419 -11.80 9.48 -24.73
CA SER A 419 -10.38 9.75 -24.93
C SER A 419 -9.65 9.51 -23.61
N ARG A 420 -8.57 8.73 -23.69
CA ARG A 420 -7.69 8.45 -22.55
C ARG A 420 -6.97 9.73 -22.10
N SER A 421 -6.49 10.52 -23.05
CA SER A 421 -5.84 11.80 -22.81
C SER A 421 -6.75 12.78 -22.07
N ASP A 422 -8.03 12.84 -22.41
CA ASP A 422 -9.01 13.67 -21.67
C ASP A 422 -9.23 13.17 -20.23
N ILE A 423 -9.20 11.84 -19.99
CA ILE A 423 -9.29 11.26 -18.64
C ILE A 423 -8.07 11.64 -17.81
N ILE A 424 -6.86 11.37 -18.33
CA ILE A 424 -5.59 11.67 -17.65
C ILE A 424 -5.51 13.16 -17.34
N ARG A 425 -5.94 14.00 -18.29
CA ARG A 425 -5.94 15.44 -18.10
C ARG A 425 -6.96 15.90 -17.07
N SER A 426 -8.16 15.33 -17.06
CA SER A 426 -9.16 15.60 -16.02
C SER A 426 -8.60 15.21 -14.64
N GLN A 427 -7.98 14.04 -14.51
CA GLN A 427 -7.37 13.58 -13.25
C GLN A 427 -6.26 14.54 -12.79
N ARG A 428 -5.41 15.02 -13.71
CA ARG A 428 -4.37 16.01 -13.41
C ARG A 428 -4.97 17.34 -12.96
N GLU A 429 -5.98 17.86 -13.67
CA GLU A 429 -6.66 19.11 -13.33
C GLU A 429 -7.31 19.00 -11.94
N LEU A 430 -7.95 17.86 -11.63
CA LEU A 430 -8.51 17.58 -10.30
C LEU A 430 -7.44 17.50 -9.20
N ALA A 431 -6.31 16.86 -9.46
CA ALA A 431 -5.19 16.81 -8.51
C ALA A 431 -4.59 18.20 -8.23
N GLN A 432 -4.55 19.08 -9.25
CA GLN A 432 -4.04 20.44 -9.14
C GLN A 432 -4.94 21.37 -8.31
N LEU A 433 -6.21 21.02 -8.09
CA LEU A 433 -7.12 21.79 -7.24
C LEU A 433 -6.67 21.84 -5.77
N GLY A 434 -5.92 20.83 -5.31
CA GLY A 434 -5.27 20.81 -4.01
C GLY A 434 -6.18 20.46 -2.81
N TYR A 435 -7.50 20.34 -2.99
CA TYR A 435 -8.44 19.88 -1.95
C TYR A 435 -8.87 18.41 -2.06
N PHE A 436 -8.32 17.65 -2.99
CA PHE A 436 -8.49 16.19 -3.06
C PHE A 436 -7.20 15.44 -2.72
N ASN A 437 -7.35 14.22 -2.20
CA ASN A 437 -6.25 13.30 -1.98
C ASN A 437 -5.80 12.67 -3.31
N ASN A 438 -4.60 13.02 -3.77
CA ASN A 438 -4.05 12.56 -5.05
C ASN A 438 -3.93 11.04 -5.14
N GLU A 439 -3.71 10.35 -4.02
CA GLU A 439 -3.56 8.89 -3.99
C GLU A 439 -4.90 8.15 -4.15
N ALA A 440 -6.00 8.79 -3.76
CA ALA A 440 -7.34 8.22 -3.82
C ALA A 440 -8.14 8.67 -5.07
N LEU A 441 -7.59 9.57 -5.89
CA LEU A 441 -8.21 9.98 -7.15
C LEU A 441 -8.25 8.81 -8.15
N GLY A 442 -9.45 8.26 -8.33
CA GLY A 442 -9.71 7.13 -9.23
C GLY A 442 -10.62 7.50 -10.40
N VAL A 443 -10.47 6.80 -11.52
CA VAL A 443 -11.39 6.88 -12.65
C VAL A 443 -11.81 5.47 -13.04
N ASN A 444 -13.11 5.21 -13.03
CA ASN A 444 -13.69 3.91 -13.35
C ASN A 444 -14.56 4.05 -14.61
N PRO A 445 -14.00 3.76 -15.81
CA PRO A 445 -14.80 3.58 -17.01
C PRO A 445 -15.66 2.31 -16.86
N LYS A 446 -16.97 2.44 -17.07
CA LYS A 446 -17.95 1.36 -17.11
C LYS A 446 -18.39 1.17 -18.56
N PRO A 447 -17.63 0.39 -19.35
CA PRO A 447 -17.91 0.16 -20.76
C PRO A 447 -19.23 -0.58 -20.98
N ASN A 448 -19.95 -0.20 -22.04
CA ASN A 448 -21.08 -0.95 -22.59
C ASN A 448 -20.80 -1.25 -24.08
N PRO A 449 -20.25 -2.44 -24.39
CA PRO A 449 -19.87 -2.82 -25.75
C PRO A 449 -21.04 -2.89 -26.73
N ASP A 450 -22.25 -3.26 -26.27
CA ASP A 450 -23.40 -3.51 -27.14
C ASP A 450 -23.85 -2.24 -27.85
N ASN A 451 -23.99 -1.16 -27.08
CA ASN A 451 -24.42 0.15 -27.58
C ASN A 451 -23.23 1.08 -27.93
N GLY A 452 -21.99 0.63 -27.76
CA GLY A 452 -20.80 1.45 -28.03
C GLY A 452 -20.72 2.68 -27.14
N THR A 453 -21.07 2.56 -25.86
CA THR A 453 -21.00 3.67 -24.91
C THR A 453 -20.18 3.34 -23.68
N VAL A 454 -19.83 4.37 -22.90
CA VAL A 454 -19.13 4.22 -21.63
C VAL A 454 -19.65 5.25 -20.63
N ASP A 455 -19.96 4.79 -19.43
CA ASP A 455 -20.18 5.65 -18.27
C ASP A 455 -18.84 5.87 -17.56
N ILE A 456 -18.49 7.10 -17.19
CA ILE A 456 -17.23 7.40 -16.51
C ILE A 456 -17.52 7.89 -15.10
N GLU A 457 -17.05 7.14 -14.11
CA GLU A 457 -17.17 7.49 -12.70
C GLU A 457 -15.83 8.00 -12.17
N TYR A 458 -15.81 9.26 -11.74
CA TYR A 458 -14.67 9.88 -11.06
C TYR A 458 -14.84 9.72 -9.55
N VAL A 459 -13.88 9.05 -8.92
CA VAL A 459 -13.83 8.85 -7.47
C VAL A 459 -12.88 9.88 -6.89
N VAL A 460 -13.38 10.73 -6.00
CA VAL A 460 -12.58 11.74 -5.30
C VAL A 460 -12.67 11.53 -3.79
N GLU A 461 -11.58 11.83 -3.08
CA GLU A 461 -11.57 11.87 -1.63
C GLU A 461 -11.12 13.26 -1.20
N GLU A 462 -11.96 13.98 -0.46
CA GLU A 462 -11.63 15.31 0.02
C GLU A 462 -10.60 15.26 1.14
N ARG A 463 -9.62 16.16 1.09
CA ARG A 463 -8.63 16.37 2.14
C ARG A 463 -8.73 17.78 2.73
N PRO A 464 -8.25 18.00 3.96
CA PRO A 464 -8.05 19.35 4.47
C PRO A 464 -7.18 20.17 3.52
N SER A 465 -7.75 21.22 2.94
CA SER A 465 -7.11 22.06 1.91
C SER A 465 -6.60 23.39 2.41
N ASP A 466 -7.01 23.76 3.61
CA ASP A 466 -6.70 25.05 4.21
C ASP A 466 -5.30 24.98 4.80
N GLN A 467 -4.49 25.98 4.48
CA GLN A 467 -3.08 26.01 4.81
C GLN A 467 -2.80 27.15 5.77
N VAL A 468 -2.11 26.83 6.87
CA VAL A 468 -1.45 27.79 7.75
C VAL A 468 0.05 27.70 7.45
N GLU A 469 0.60 28.78 6.91
CA GLU A 469 2.01 28.93 6.59
C GLU A 469 2.67 29.75 7.70
N LEU A 470 3.63 29.16 8.40
CA LEU A 470 4.53 29.87 9.30
C LEU A 470 5.96 29.61 8.80
N SER A 471 6.59 30.63 8.22
CA SER A 471 7.95 30.51 7.69
C SER A 471 8.86 31.60 8.25
N GLY A 472 10.15 31.26 8.36
CA GLY A 472 11.20 32.14 8.85
C GLY A 472 12.46 31.94 8.01
N GLY A 473 13.04 33.03 7.54
CA GLY A 473 14.30 33.03 6.77
C GLY A 473 15.31 33.98 7.39
N TYR A 474 16.59 33.66 7.29
CA TYR A 474 17.67 34.56 7.67
C TYR A 474 18.56 34.80 6.45
N GLY A 475 18.78 36.07 6.10
CA GLY A 475 19.59 36.46 4.96
C GLY A 475 19.97 37.93 5.03
N ALA A 476 21.14 38.29 4.49
CA ALA A 476 21.67 39.67 4.52
C ALA A 476 21.65 40.32 5.92
N GLY A 477 21.89 39.53 6.97
CA GLY A 477 21.89 40.02 8.37
C GLY A 477 20.52 40.22 9.00
N GLN A 478 19.42 39.89 8.30
CA GLN A 478 18.05 40.12 8.76
C GLN A 478 17.26 38.81 8.84
N PHE A 479 16.40 38.71 9.86
CA PHE A 479 15.40 37.65 9.95
C PHE A 479 14.09 38.13 9.33
N VAL A 480 13.47 37.30 8.51
CA VAL A 480 12.18 37.57 7.86
C VAL A 480 11.19 36.48 8.27
N GLY A 481 10.13 36.86 8.97
CA GLY A 481 9.01 35.98 9.32
C GLY A 481 7.84 36.19 8.38
N THR A 482 7.16 35.11 7.99
CA THR A 482 5.90 35.15 7.23
C THR A 482 4.83 34.30 7.91
N LEU A 483 3.65 34.87 8.05
CA LEU A 483 2.41 34.19 8.45
C LEU A 483 1.43 34.26 7.28
N GLY A 484 1.02 33.11 6.76
CA GLY A 484 0.04 32.98 5.69
C GLY A 484 -1.14 32.12 6.09
N LEU A 485 -2.34 32.52 5.71
CA LEU A 485 -3.56 31.72 5.77
C LEU A 485 -4.12 31.63 4.34
N SER A 486 -4.27 30.42 3.80
CA SER A 486 -4.84 30.19 2.47
C SER A 486 -5.98 29.19 2.55
N PHE A 487 -7.18 29.64 2.23
CA PHE A 487 -8.39 28.80 2.14
C PHE A 487 -8.66 28.52 0.66
N ASN A 488 -8.41 27.29 0.20
CA ASN A 488 -8.42 26.94 -1.23
C ASN A 488 -9.77 26.44 -1.75
N ASN A 489 -10.75 26.20 -0.86
CA ASN A 489 -12.10 25.77 -1.22
C ASN A 489 -13.17 26.65 -0.55
N PHE A 490 -12.92 27.96 -0.46
CA PHE A 490 -13.82 28.93 0.15
C PHE A 490 -15.14 29.09 -0.65
N SER A 491 -16.21 29.51 0.04
CA SER A 491 -17.51 29.82 -0.56
C SER A 491 -18.02 31.18 -0.09
N ALA A 492 -17.85 32.21 -0.92
CA ALA A 492 -18.36 33.56 -0.68
C ALA A 492 -19.89 33.59 -0.63
N LYS A 493 -20.57 32.76 -1.45
CA LYS A 493 -22.04 32.67 -1.46
C LYS A 493 -22.61 32.23 -0.12
N ASN A 494 -21.89 31.35 0.59
CA ASN A 494 -22.31 30.84 1.88
C ASN A 494 -21.79 31.69 3.06
N PHE A 495 -21.05 32.77 2.80
CA PHE A 495 -20.49 33.63 3.85
C PHE A 495 -21.54 34.18 4.81
N PHE A 496 -22.70 34.62 4.31
CA PHE A 496 -23.75 35.18 5.17
C PHE A 496 -24.66 34.14 5.83
N LYS A 497 -24.46 32.84 5.56
CA LYS A 497 -25.28 31.75 6.11
C LYS A 497 -24.66 31.22 7.40
N LYS A 498 -25.17 31.61 8.57
CA LYS A 498 -24.61 31.25 9.88
C LYS A 498 -24.38 29.73 10.08
N GLY A 499 -25.21 28.87 9.49
CA GLY A 499 -25.09 27.41 9.60
C GLY A 499 -23.91 26.78 8.83
N THR A 500 -23.28 27.48 7.90
CA THR A 500 -22.18 26.96 7.07
C THR A 500 -20.78 27.33 7.59
N TRP A 501 -20.69 27.99 8.73
CA TRP A 501 -19.43 28.42 9.33
C TRP A 501 -18.79 27.32 10.18
N ARG A 502 -17.78 26.61 9.64
CA ARG A 502 -16.92 25.68 10.41
C ARG A 502 -15.52 25.49 9.78
N PRO A 503 -14.49 26.33 10.08
CA PRO A 503 -14.54 27.68 10.66
C PRO A 503 -14.90 28.77 9.63
N LEU A 504 -14.76 28.47 8.33
CA LEU A 504 -15.22 29.32 7.21
C LEU A 504 -16.10 28.48 6.26
N PRO A 505 -17.01 29.11 5.52
CA PRO A 505 -17.82 28.42 4.53
C PRO A 505 -16.95 27.93 3.36
N ALA A 506 -17.18 26.68 2.96
CA ALA A 506 -16.44 26.02 1.90
C ALA A 506 -17.37 25.43 0.83
N GLY A 507 -16.80 25.08 -0.33
CA GLY A 507 -17.44 24.22 -1.33
C GLY A 507 -17.54 24.77 -2.76
N ASP A 508 -17.24 26.05 -2.99
CA ASP A 508 -17.32 26.68 -4.33
C ASP A 508 -15.96 26.73 -5.05
N GLY A 509 -14.89 26.21 -4.44
CA GLY A 509 -13.55 26.20 -5.03
C GLY A 509 -12.95 27.59 -5.21
N GLN A 510 -13.38 28.59 -4.42
CA GLN A 510 -12.78 29.93 -4.40
C GLN A 510 -11.58 29.95 -3.47
N ARG A 511 -10.68 30.91 -3.68
CA ARG A 511 -9.49 31.08 -2.85
C ARG A 511 -9.53 32.38 -2.08
N LEU A 512 -9.34 32.31 -0.76
CA LEU A 512 -9.11 33.46 0.10
C LEU A 512 -7.71 33.32 0.72
N SER A 513 -6.86 34.32 0.54
CA SER A 513 -5.48 34.32 1.04
C SER A 513 -5.22 35.58 1.87
N LEU A 514 -4.66 35.39 3.05
CA LEU A 514 -4.15 36.42 3.94
C LEU A 514 -2.67 36.15 4.17
N ARG A 515 -1.80 37.12 3.94
CA ARG A 515 -0.35 36.97 4.15
C ARG A 515 0.21 38.19 4.85
N ALA A 516 0.95 37.98 5.93
CA ALA A 516 1.71 39.00 6.62
C ALA A 516 3.19 38.58 6.62
N GLN A 517 4.08 39.45 6.18
CA GLN A 517 5.52 39.23 6.18
C GLN A 517 6.21 40.42 6.86
N SER A 518 7.21 40.16 7.68
CA SER A 518 7.96 41.21 8.37
C SER A 518 9.40 40.79 8.61
N ASN A 519 10.34 41.72 8.41
CA ASN A 519 11.73 41.60 8.87
C ASN A 519 12.01 42.52 10.08
N GLY A 520 10.96 42.90 10.81
CA GLY A 520 10.99 43.88 11.89
C GLY A 520 10.42 45.23 11.45
N ARG A 521 11.21 46.30 11.59
CA ARG A 521 10.79 47.66 11.23
C ARG A 521 11.15 48.06 9.81
N GLN A 522 12.11 47.37 9.19
CA GLN A 522 12.66 47.74 7.89
C GLN A 522 11.71 47.38 6.73
N PHE A 523 10.95 46.30 6.86
CA PHE A 523 10.01 45.83 5.86
C PHE A 523 8.83 45.12 6.52
N GLN A 524 7.63 45.51 6.13
CA GLN A 524 6.38 44.88 6.53
C GLN A 524 5.45 44.82 5.31
N SER A 525 4.83 43.68 5.08
CA SER A 525 3.87 43.50 3.98
C SER A 525 2.64 42.75 4.49
N TYR A 526 1.47 43.32 4.25
CA TYR A 526 0.18 42.72 4.58
C TYR A 526 -0.62 42.62 3.28
N ASN A 527 -1.04 41.42 2.91
CA ASN A 527 -1.74 41.13 1.66
C ASN A 527 -3.02 40.35 1.92
N VAL A 528 -4.10 40.76 1.27
CA VAL A 528 -5.38 40.06 1.22
C VAL A 528 -5.73 39.85 -0.25
N SER A 529 -6.09 38.62 -0.63
CA SER A 529 -6.57 38.32 -1.97
C SER A 529 -7.72 37.34 -1.98
N PHE A 530 -8.70 37.60 -2.85
CA PHE A 530 -9.82 36.74 -3.15
C PHE A 530 -9.79 36.37 -4.62
N SER A 531 -9.97 35.09 -4.95
CA SER A 531 -9.99 34.59 -6.33
C SER A 531 -11.18 33.66 -6.56
N GLU A 532 -11.95 33.95 -7.61
CA GLU A 532 -12.97 33.10 -8.21
C GLU A 532 -12.41 32.51 -9.52
N PRO A 533 -12.00 31.23 -9.55
CA PRO A 533 -11.34 30.66 -10.72
C PRO A 533 -12.24 30.49 -11.96
N TRP A 534 -13.57 30.44 -11.79
CA TRP A 534 -14.54 30.28 -12.88
C TRP A 534 -15.70 31.28 -12.76
N LEU A 535 -15.42 32.56 -13.00
CA LEU A 535 -16.41 33.62 -13.08
C LEU A 535 -17.51 33.27 -14.10
N GLY A 536 -18.77 33.29 -13.65
CA GLY A 536 -19.93 32.88 -14.46
C GLY A 536 -20.10 31.35 -14.62
N GLY A 537 -19.13 30.55 -14.15
CA GLY A 537 -19.24 29.09 -13.97
C GLY A 537 -19.31 28.22 -15.22
N LYS A 538 -19.22 28.80 -16.42
CA LYS A 538 -19.26 28.07 -17.71
C LYS A 538 -17.94 28.08 -18.47
N LYS A 539 -17.15 29.14 -18.31
CA LYS A 539 -15.87 29.36 -19.02
C LYS A 539 -14.74 29.48 -17.99
N PRO A 540 -13.51 29.04 -18.31
CA PRO A 540 -12.35 29.14 -17.43
C PRO A 540 -11.83 30.59 -17.43
N ILE A 541 -12.61 31.46 -16.80
CA ILE A 541 -12.31 32.88 -16.61
C ILE A 541 -12.12 33.08 -15.11
N SER A 542 -10.90 33.36 -14.67
CA SER A 542 -10.62 33.66 -13.27
C SER A 542 -10.80 35.14 -12.99
N PHE A 543 -11.34 35.47 -11.83
CA PHE A 543 -11.46 36.83 -11.32
C PHE A 543 -10.74 36.91 -9.98
N THR A 544 -9.81 37.85 -9.84
CA THR A 544 -9.03 38.03 -8.62
C THR A 544 -9.07 39.49 -8.20
N VAL A 545 -9.32 39.72 -6.91
CA VAL A 545 -9.19 41.04 -6.28
C VAL A 545 -8.15 40.89 -5.19
N SER A 546 -7.19 41.81 -5.14
CA SER A 546 -6.21 41.83 -4.06
C SER A 546 -5.94 43.24 -3.56
N ALA A 547 -5.71 43.35 -2.26
CA ALA A 547 -5.30 44.57 -1.60
C ALA A 547 -4.05 44.28 -0.77
N TYR A 548 -3.13 45.23 -0.72
CA TYR A 548 -1.94 45.09 0.10
C TYR A 548 -1.44 46.41 0.65
N THR A 549 -0.74 46.35 1.77
CA THR A 549 0.05 47.45 2.33
C THR A 549 1.48 46.97 2.51
N SER A 550 2.43 47.69 1.91
CA SER A 550 3.86 47.44 2.04
C SER A 550 4.53 48.66 2.67
N ILE A 551 5.30 48.45 3.74
CA ILE A 551 6.04 49.50 4.43
C ILE A 551 7.51 49.14 4.35
N GLN A 552 8.32 50.01 3.78
CA GLN A 552 9.78 49.88 3.79
C GLN A 552 10.38 51.08 4.53
N SER A 553 11.36 50.84 5.40
CA SER A 553 12.03 51.89 6.17
C SER A 553 13.48 51.55 6.50
N ASN A 554 14.23 52.54 6.99
CA ASN A 554 15.59 52.34 7.51
C ASN A 554 15.64 51.61 8.88
N GLY A 555 14.50 51.26 9.47
CA GLY A 555 14.40 50.49 10.73
C GLY A 555 14.23 51.33 12.00
N LEU A 556 14.25 52.65 11.87
CA LEU A 556 14.00 53.58 12.99
C LEU A 556 12.53 53.56 13.44
N LYS A 557 12.27 54.00 14.67
CA LYS A 557 10.92 54.07 15.24
C LYS A 557 10.09 55.14 14.54
N ARG A 558 8.76 54.93 14.43
CA ARG A 558 7.84 56.01 14.02
C ARG A 558 7.99 57.18 14.99
N GLY A 559 8.20 58.39 14.48
CA GLY A 559 8.43 59.61 15.26
C GLY A 559 9.91 60.02 15.42
N ASP A 560 10.85 59.24 14.90
CA ASP A 560 12.26 59.64 14.77
C ASP A 560 12.43 60.55 13.55
N ASP A 561 13.05 61.72 13.72
CA ASP A 561 13.25 62.72 12.66
C ASP A 561 14.10 62.17 11.49
N ASN A 562 14.98 61.21 11.77
CA ASN A 562 15.83 60.57 10.77
C ASN A 562 15.17 59.36 10.10
N ARG A 563 13.89 59.08 10.41
CA ARG A 563 13.18 57.95 9.82
C ARG A 563 12.90 58.20 8.34
N GLN A 564 13.47 57.33 7.52
CA GLN A 564 13.15 57.26 6.09
C GLN A 564 12.18 56.12 5.86
N SER A 565 11.07 56.37 5.18
CA SER A 565 10.12 55.31 4.83
C SER A 565 9.28 55.58 3.61
N ILE A 566 8.87 54.50 2.96
CA ILE A 566 7.85 54.49 1.92
C ILE A 566 6.75 53.50 2.31
N THR A 567 5.51 53.97 2.27
CA THR A 567 4.31 53.13 2.45
C THR A 567 3.58 53.03 1.12
N ILE A 568 3.24 51.82 0.69
CA ILE A 568 2.55 51.54 -0.57
C ILE A 568 1.26 50.82 -0.23
N ASN A 569 0.12 51.47 -0.48
CA ASN A 569 -1.19 50.84 -0.42
C ASN A 569 -1.64 50.52 -1.84
N GLY A 570 -1.85 49.24 -2.14
CA GLY A 570 -2.24 48.78 -3.46
C GLY A 570 -3.59 48.09 -3.47
N LEU A 571 -4.38 48.34 -4.52
CA LEU A 571 -5.58 47.60 -4.87
C LEU A 571 -5.45 47.13 -6.31
N SER A 572 -5.79 45.87 -6.59
CA SER A 572 -5.77 45.34 -7.95
C SER A 572 -6.96 44.44 -8.22
N VAL A 573 -7.41 44.49 -9.47
CA VAL A 573 -8.45 43.63 -10.03
C VAL A 573 -7.89 42.97 -11.28
N SER A 574 -7.96 41.65 -11.34
CA SER A 574 -7.41 40.85 -12.43
C SER A 574 -8.47 39.93 -13.01
N LEU A 575 -8.56 39.91 -14.34
CA LEU A 575 -9.33 38.94 -15.12
C LEU A 575 -8.38 38.04 -15.89
N GLY A 576 -8.39 36.76 -15.59
CA GLY A 576 -7.64 35.72 -16.28
C GLY A 576 -8.54 34.89 -17.19
N LYS A 577 -8.04 34.47 -18.35
CA LYS A 577 -8.76 33.57 -19.27
C LYS A 577 -7.80 32.52 -19.81
N ARG A 578 -8.16 31.25 -19.66
CA ARG A 578 -7.47 30.15 -20.36
C ARG A 578 -7.79 30.22 -21.85
N LEU A 579 -6.75 30.31 -22.68
CA LEU A 579 -6.89 30.34 -24.13
C LEU A 579 -7.11 28.91 -24.67
N ARG A 580 -7.54 28.81 -25.93
CA ARG A 580 -7.63 27.52 -26.65
C ARG A 580 -6.64 27.42 -27.79
N VAL A 581 -6.13 28.57 -28.23
CA VAL A 581 -5.21 28.72 -29.36
C VAL A 581 -4.00 29.49 -28.84
N PRO A 582 -2.77 29.04 -29.13
CA PRO A 582 -2.43 27.85 -29.92
C PRO A 582 -2.66 26.52 -29.17
N ASP A 583 -2.68 26.54 -27.83
CA ASP A 583 -3.10 25.43 -26.99
C ASP A 583 -3.80 25.95 -25.72
N ASP A 584 -4.28 25.04 -24.87
CA ASP A 584 -5.00 25.33 -23.64
C ASP A 584 -4.13 25.31 -22.36
N PHE A 585 -2.81 25.34 -22.52
CA PHE A 585 -1.87 25.71 -21.46
C PHE A 585 -1.63 27.22 -21.40
N PHE A 586 -2.05 27.96 -22.43
CA PHE A 586 -1.98 29.41 -22.45
C PHE A 586 -3.07 30.04 -21.58
N SER A 587 -2.70 31.08 -20.85
CA SER A 587 -3.60 31.95 -20.08
C SER A 587 -3.24 33.41 -20.31
N ILE A 588 -4.24 34.25 -20.45
CA ILE A 588 -4.09 35.70 -20.55
C ILE A 588 -4.68 36.35 -19.31
N TYR A 589 -3.96 37.27 -18.69
CA TYR A 589 -4.38 38.02 -17.51
C TYR A 589 -4.35 39.51 -17.79
N SER A 590 -5.48 40.18 -17.59
CA SER A 590 -5.61 41.62 -17.69
C SER A 590 -5.86 42.16 -16.29
N THR A 591 -4.91 42.94 -15.77
CA THR A 591 -4.93 43.45 -14.40
C THR A 591 -4.94 44.97 -14.41
N VAL A 592 -5.88 45.56 -13.66
CA VAL A 592 -5.87 46.99 -13.34
C VAL A 592 -5.42 47.11 -11.89
N SER A 593 -4.40 47.93 -11.65
CA SER A 593 -3.80 48.12 -10.33
C SER A 593 -3.71 49.60 -10.00
N TYR A 594 -4.19 49.98 -8.82
CA TYR A 594 -4.02 51.29 -8.23
C TYR A 594 -3.07 51.19 -7.04
N GLN A 595 -2.09 52.09 -6.97
CA GLN A 595 -1.10 52.16 -5.90
C GLN A 595 -1.02 53.60 -5.40
N HIS A 596 -1.13 53.77 -4.09
CA HIS A 596 -0.93 55.03 -3.40
C HIS A 596 0.36 54.94 -2.58
N TYR A 597 1.29 55.84 -2.85
CA TYR A 597 2.60 55.95 -2.23
C TYR A 597 2.59 57.10 -1.23
N THR A 598 3.05 56.84 -0.01
CA THR A 598 3.30 57.88 1.00
C THR A 598 4.77 57.83 1.37
N LEU A 599 5.48 58.94 1.14
CA LEU A 599 6.90 59.07 1.34
C LEU A 599 7.20 59.95 2.56
N GLN A 600 8.19 59.53 3.34
CA GLN A 600 8.74 60.29 4.46
C GLN A 600 10.26 60.22 4.38
N ASN A 601 10.90 61.35 4.11
CA ASN A 601 12.35 61.52 3.97
C ASN A 601 12.99 60.43 3.07
N TYR A 602 12.34 60.10 1.95
CA TYR A 602 12.70 58.98 1.09
C TYR A 602 13.23 59.45 -0.26
N ASN A 603 14.56 59.65 -0.36
CA ASN A 603 15.18 60.43 -1.44
C ASN A 603 15.69 59.59 -2.63
N ASN A 604 15.51 58.26 -2.60
CA ASN A 604 16.26 57.36 -3.49
C ASN A 604 15.58 57.03 -4.83
N THR A 605 14.31 57.38 -5.04
CA THR A 605 13.54 56.86 -6.19
C THR A 605 12.50 57.81 -6.76
N PHE A 606 12.03 58.78 -5.98
CA PHE A 606 11.01 59.74 -6.39
C PHE A 606 11.63 61.12 -6.59
N LEU A 607 10.94 61.97 -7.36
CA LEU A 607 11.34 63.37 -7.57
C LEU A 607 11.19 64.22 -6.30
N PHE A 608 10.55 63.68 -5.27
CA PHE A 608 10.30 64.33 -3.98
C PHE A 608 10.56 63.35 -2.82
N SER A 609 10.99 63.90 -1.68
CA SER A 609 11.37 63.16 -0.46
C SER A 609 10.18 62.83 0.43
N ASP A 610 9.21 63.75 0.48
CA ASP A 610 8.07 63.76 1.37
C ASP A 610 6.83 64.10 0.55
N GLY A 611 5.73 63.40 0.79
CA GLY A 611 4.47 63.63 0.11
C GLY A 611 3.81 62.34 -0.36
N GLU A 612 2.86 62.49 -1.27
CA GLU A 612 2.02 61.40 -1.75
C GLU A 612 2.09 61.31 -3.28
N ALA A 613 2.05 60.08 -3.81
CA ALA A 613 1.93 59.83 -5.24
C ALA A 613 0.89 58.75 -5.52
N ASN A 614 0.19 58.89 -6.65
CA ASN A 614 -0.79 57.92 -7.12
C ASN A 614 -0.31 57.29 -8.42
N ASN A 615 -0.50 55.99 -8.56
CA ASN A 615 -0.16 55.24 -9.76
C ASN A 615 -1.31 54.31 -10.13
N LEU A 616 -1.89 54.51 -11.32
CA LEU A 616 -2.89 53.64 -11.91
C LEU A 616 -2.22 52.93 -13.07
N SER A 617 -2.20 51.61 -13.09
CA SER A 617 -1.54 50.85 -14.14
C SER A 617 -2.41 49.72 -14.67
N PHE A 618 -2.25 49.44 -15.96
CA PHE A 618 -2.83 48.31 -16.64
C PHE A 618 -1.73 47.34 -17.04
N THR A 619 -1.81 46.12 -16.55
CA THR A 619 -0.87 45.05 -16.87
C THR A 619 -1.56 43.98 -17.70
N GLN A 620 -1.01 43.71 -18.88
CA GLN A 620 -1.41 42.59 -19.72
C GLN A 620 -0.34 41.51 -19.65
N SER A 621 -0.69 40.32 -19.16
CA SER A 621 0.22 39.17 -19.10
C SER A 621 -0.31 38.02 -19.95
N LEU A 622 0.59 37.39 -20.71
CA LEU A 622 0.38 36.14 -21.41
C LEU A 622 1.31 35.10 -20.77
N SER A 623 0.77 34.00 -20.27
CA SER A 623 1.55 32.90 -19.71
C SER A 623 1.17 31.58 -20.35
N ARG A 624 2.11 30.64 -20.37
CA ARG A 624 1.90 29.25 -20.78
C ARG A 624 2.57 28.34 -19.76
N ASN A 625 1.84 27.40 -19.19
CA ASN A 625 2.40 26.39 -18.28
C ASN A 625 1.91 24.99 -18.65
N SER A 626 2.84 24.16 -19.15
CA SER A 626 2.61 22.77 -19.58
C SER A 626 3.41 21.76 -18.76
N VAL A 627 3.93 22.18 -17.61
CA VAL A 627 4.77 21.35 -16.73
C VAL A 627 3.95 20.18 -16.16
N ASP A 628 4.56 19.00 -16.13
CA ASP A 628 3.93 17.75 -15.70
C ASP A 628 3.77 17.65 -14.18
N ASP A 629 4.80 18.02 -13.43
CA ASP A 629 4.80 18.04 -11.95
C ASP A 629 5.32 19.40 -11.44
N PRO A 630 4.55 20.12 -10.60
CA PRO A 630 4.96 21.44 -10.13
C PRO A 630 6.12 21.42 -9.11
N LEU A 631 6.40 20.29 -8.45
CA LEU A 631 7.46 20.15 -7.46
C LEU A 631 8.74 19.57 -8.07
N TYR A 632 8.61 18.55 -8.91
CA TYR A 632 9.74 17.89 -9.60
C TYR A 632 9.49 17.77 -11.10
N PRO A 633 9.53 18.89 -11.84
CA PRO A 633 9.22 18.91 -13.27
C PRO A 633 10.19 18.03 -14.04
N ARG A 634 9.66 17.15 -14.89
CA ARG A 634 10.48 16.30 -15.78
C ARG A 634 10.28 16.65 -17.25
N ARG A 635 9.15 17.27 -17.59
CA ARG A 635 8.75 17.59 -18.95
C ARG A 635 7.91 18.86 -19.01
N GLY A 636 7.76 19.41 -20.21
CA GLY A 636 6.96 20.61 -20.47
C GLY A 636 7.77 21.90 -20.36
N SER A 637 7.06 23.03 -20.42
CA SER A 637 7.63 24.37 -20.31
C SER A 637 6.69 25.32 -19.57
N SER A 638 7.29 26.30 -18.89
CA SER A 638 6.61 27.41 -18.24
C SER A 638 7.26 28.72 -18.70
N PHE A 639 6.49 29.63 -19.28
CA PHE A 639 6.95 30.98 -19.61
C PHE A 639 5.82 32.00 -19.39
N SER A 640 6.22 33.24 -19.13
CA SER A 640 5.30 34.36 -18.97
C SER A 640 5.90 35.63 -19.55
N THR A 641 5.10 36.37 -20.30
CA THR A 641 5.40 37.71 -20.78
C THR A 641 4.37 38.66 -20.21
N SER A 642 4.78 39.83 -19.77
CA SER A 642 3.86 40.86 -19.29
C SER A 642 4.32 42.23 -19.73
N VAL A 643 3.36 43.09 -20.05
CA VAL A 643 3.62 44.50 -20.29
C VAL A 643 2.71 45.30 -19.37
N GLN A 644 3.27 46.30 -18.70
CA GLN A 644 2.57 47.20 -17.80
C GLN A 644 2.64 48.60 -18.39
N PHE A 645 1.49 49.26 -18.45
CA PHE A 645 1.35 50.61 -18.97
C PHE A 645 0.62 51.45 -17.94
N THR A 646 1.02 52.71 -17.85
CA THR A 646 0.36 53.73 -17.05
C THR A 646 -0.37 54.64 -18.04
N PRO A 647 -1.67 54.91 -17.87
CA PRO A 647 -2.34 55.84 -18.76
C PRO A 647 -1.75 57.25 -18.52
N PRO A 648 -1.72 58.12 -19.53
CA PRO A 648 -1.16 59.45 -19.38
C PRO A 648 -2.02 60.25 -18.41
N PHE A 649 -1.48 60.56 -17.23
CA PHE A 649 -2.18 61.32 -16.19
C PHE A 649 -2.58 62.72 -16.64
N SER A 650 -1.90 63.29 -17.63
CA SER A 650 -2.27 64.55 -18.26
C SER A 650 -3.64 64.55 -18.95
N LEU A 651 -4.20 63.38 -19.28
CA LEU A 651 -5.58 63.27 -19.80
C LEU A 651 -6.64 63.28 -18.70
N PHE A 652 -6.25 63.10 -17.44
CA PHE A 652 -7.16 63.03 -16.30
C PHE A 652 -7.14 64.29 -15.44
N ASP A 653 -6.21 65.22 -15.69
CA ASP A 653 -6.04 66.40 -14.84
C ASP A 653 -6.55 67.70 -15.48
N VAL A 654 -7.51 68.30 -14.78
CA VAL A 654 -7.98 69.67 -14.95
C VAL A 654 -7.51 70.40 -13.69
N ASN A 655 -6.34 71.05 -13.82
CA ASN A 655 -5.69 71.99 -12.90
C ASN A 655 -4.57 71.48 -11.97
N ASP A 656 -3.42 72.13 -12.17
CA ASP A 656 -2.29 72.39 -11.27
C ASP A 656 -1.27 71.29 -10.94
N PHE A 657 -0.07 71.47 -11.50
CA PHE A 657 1.19 70.99 -10.95
C PHE A 657 1.99 72.19 -10.41
N THR A 658 2.08 72.31 -9.10
CA THR A 658 3.23 72.88 -8.36
C THR A 658 3.55 71.96 -7.19
#